data_AF-A0A9C9TBD7-F1
#
_entry.id   AF-A0A9C9TBD7-F1
#
_cell.length_a   1.000
_cell.length_b   1.000
_cell.length_c   1.000
_cell.angle_alpha   90.00
_cell.angle_beta   90.00
_cell.angle_gamma   90.00
#
_symmetry.space_group_name_H-M   'P 1'
#
loop_
_entity.id
_entity.type
_entity.pdbx_description
1 polymer ?
#
loop_
_entity_poly.entity_id
_entity_poly.type
_entity_poly.pdbx_seq_one_letter_code
_entity_poly.pdbx_strand_id
1 'polypeptide(L)'
;MHRPGGRALSRQRDGSALRLGSSLPALQPSGEAGEPGTLRIVGGDTLIIASGSYTMGLGAPGADLCSSDYPWDCYMPPIPSGPGAAHPTRILGQGWDSGCPDPPELWGRERAAMVLNLTDVSHVEIACLEITDHAACADGHPVAGLACDRDVYSYGDWAADGLYAEDAVSVTLRHLNIHGLAEAGVRAGRLTDWTVEDVRLAANGLIGWEGDIDDDDANSGTLVFRRWTVEWNGCVETYPGGQPTGCWDENVGGYGDGVGTGETGGHWIIKDSAFLHNTSDGLDLLYTRVAGSRIEIRRTIAEGNAGNQIKTNGPTWIENSIIVGNCGYFEGRSFTYAVGRCRAYGNSLALNLQPGDGVTVTNNTLTGEGDCLVEVICEGNCTGGEAVHMRNNLFLGQTDLTSPEENTCWVYQDNFATDPLDADYAIIHNVKENPCPVGPHDICQPPGLLNEAIDGFDAHLQADSLAIDAGTAAGAPLDDFDGHHRDVAPDIGAYEYLALSPQAYLPLLSRSPAASATAPQVSGCDLFPADNIWNRPVDGLPVHDNSAAYVNTIGAAAHVHADFGAGLWEGGPIGIPYVDVPGTQPPVDVAFDYAGESDPGPYPIPPDAPIEGGPASDGDRHVLVVERDGCILYELFYAWPQPDGSWEAGSGAVFDLGSHALRPAGWTSADAAGLPILPGLVRYEEVAAGEIRHALRFTAPQTQDGYVWPARHEASNLQGDQYPPMGQRFRLRTDFDLSTFSPEVQVILQALKTYGMMLADNGSAWYISGAPDERWDNDALHELHQVHGADFEAVDVSALMVGPDSGQASQ
;
A
#
# COMPACT_ATOMS: atom_id res chain seq x y z
N MET A 1 59.00 -3.66 1.09
CA MET A 1 57.70 -4.36 0.92
C MET A 1 56.79 -3.90 2.05
N HIS A 2 55.99 -2.87 1.80
CA HIS A 2 55.01 -2.34 2.73
C HIS A 2 53.67 -3.05 2.51
N ARG A 3 53.09 -3.59 3.59
CA ARG A 3 51.67 -3.93 3.69
C ARG A 3 50.90 -2.63 3.94
N PRO A 4 49.79 -2.33 3.24
CA PRO A 4 48.89 -1.27 3.67
C PRO A 4 47.99 -1.78 4.80
N GLY A 5 47.87 -0.98 5.85
CA GLY A 5 47.19 -1.31 7.10
C GLY A 5 45.66 -1.24 7.02
N GLY A 6 45.03 -2.02 7.89
CA GLY A 6 43.62 -1.87 8.23
C GLY A 6 43.34 -0.48 8.80
N ARG A 7 42.24 0.13 8.32
CA ARG A 7 41.65 1.29 8.97
C ARG A 7 40.99 0.82 10.26
N ALA A 8 41.57 1.23 11.38
CA ALA A 8 40.94 1.14 12.70
C ALA A 8 39.75 2.11 12.76
N LEU A 9 38.55 1.58 13.01
CA LEU A 9 37.40 2.35 13.48
C LEU A 9 37.68 2.77 14.94
N SER A 10 37.70 4.07 15.24
CA SER A 10 37.91 4.57 16.60
C SER A 10 36.62 4.52 17.41
N ARG A 11 36.63 3.78 18.53
CA ARG A 11 35.59 3.85 19.56
C ARG A 11 35.52 5.26 20.15
N GLN A 12 34.33 5.88 20.14
CA GLN A 12 33.98 6.94 21.08
C GLN A 12 32.92 6.39 22.05
N ARG A 13 33.27 6.36 23.33
CA ARG A 13 32.34 6.13 24.44
C ARG A 13 31.64 7.46 24.67
N ASP A 14 30.45 7.67 24.10
CA ASP A 14 29.49 8.73 24.47
C ASP A 14 28.32 8.70 23.45
N GLY A 15 27.36 7.77 23.58
CA GLY A 15 26.03 7.85 22.94
C GLY A 15 25.98 8.17 21.43
N SER A 16 27.05 7.92 20.68
CA SER A 16 27.20 8.34 19.28
C SER A 16 26.91 7.17 18.35
N ALA A 17 26.01 7.37 17.38
CA ALA A 17 25.64 6.36 16.41
C ALA A 17 26.85 5.84 15.61
N LEU A 18 26.98 4.51 15.49
CA LEU A 18 27.93 3.89 14.57
C LEU A 18 27.30 3.87 13.17
N ARG A 19 27.92 4.54 12.20
CA ARG A 19 27.50 4.49 10.79
C ARG A 19 28.39 3.50 10.03
N LEU A 20 27.78 2.49 9.41
CA LEU A 20 28.49 1.53 8.57
C LEU A 20 28.33 1.86 7.08
N GLY A 21 29.39 1.61 6.30
CA GLY A 21 29.34 1.57 4.83
C GLY A 21 29.10 0.14 4.34
N SER A 22 29.65 -0.22 3.16
CA SER A 22 29.39 -1.44 2.36
C SER A 22 29.64 -2.83 3.00
N SER A 23 29.70 -2.96 4.32
CA SER A 23 29.75 -4.24 5.04
C SER A 23 29.20 -4.06 6.45
N LEU A 24 28.64 -5.12 7.03
CA LEU A 24 28.02 -5.15 8.35
C LEU A 24 28.88 -5.87 9.43
N PRO A 25 30.18 -5.52 9.62
CA PRO A 25 31.04 -6.23 10.56
C PRO A 25 30.71 -5.94 12.03
N ALA A 26 29.63 -5.22 12.33
CA ALA A 26 29.19 -4.98 13.70
C ALA A 26 28.52 -6.21 14.35
N LEU A 27 28.00 -7.10 13.51
CA LEU A 27 27.16 -8.25 13.87
C LEU A 27 27.74 -9.54 13.25
N GLN A 28 29.04 -9.77 13.41
CA GLN A 28 29.73 -10.88 12.73
C GLN A 28 29.25 -12.23 13.28
N PRO A 29 28.84 -13.18 12.41
CA PRO A 29 28.47 -14.53 12.82
C PRO A 29 29.69 -15.31 13.32
N SER A 30 29.44 -16.40 14.04
CA SER A 30 30.48 -17.32 14.52
C SER A 30 30.97 -18.26 13.42
N GLY A 31 32.05 -18.98 13.70
CA GLY A 31 32.54 -20.05 12.82
C GLY A 31 32.39 -21.48 13.29
N GLU A 32 32.02 -21.66 14.56
CA GLU A 32 31.86 -22.98 15.15
C GLU A 32 30.39 -23.11 15.58
N ALA A 33 29.79 -24.26 15.26
CA ALA A 33 28.42 -24.56 15.65
C ALA A 33 28.26 -24.41 17.17
N GLY A 34 27.31 -23.57 17.61
CA GLY A 34 27.00 -23.33 19.02
C GLY A 34 27.90 -22.31 19.75
N GLU A 35 28.88 -21.69 19.08
CA GLU A 35 29.64 -20.57 19.66
C GLU A 35 29.07 -19.24 19.14
N PRO A 36 28.88 -18.19 19.95
CA PRO A 36 28.36 -16.90 19.47
C PRO A 36 29.44 -16.05 18.77
N GLY A 37 29.01 -15.34 17.72
CA GLY A 37 29.87 -14.45 16.94
C GLY A 37 30.36 -13.21 17.72
N THR A 38 31.32 -12.46 17.16
CA THR A 38 31.88 -11.28 17.84
C THR A 38 31.05 -10.03 17.57
N LEU A 39 30.26 -9.60 18.56
CA LEU A 39 29.55 -8.31 18.54
C LEU A 39 30.52 -7.14 18.73
N ARG A 40 30.40 -6.11 17.87
CA ARG A 40 31.16 -4.86 18.00
C ARG A 40 30.38 -3.71 18.64
N ILE A 41 29.08 -3.88 18.79
CA ILE A 41 28.18 -3.03 19.56
C ILE A 41 27.98 -3.61 20.97
N VAL A 42 27.65 -2.75 21.93
CA VAL A 42 27.24 -3.14 23.29
C VAL A 42 25.83 -2.64 23.59
N GLY A 43 25.24 -3.12 24.68
CA GLY A 43 23.91 -2.69 25.11
C GLY A 43 23.78 -1.16 25.23
N GLY A 44 22.75 -0.60 24.60
CA GLY A 44 22.47 0.83 24.54
C GLY A 44 23.11 1.58 23.37
N ASP A 45 23.88 0.90 22.52
CA ASP A 45 24.41 1.50 21.29
C ASP A 45 23.31 1.66 20.23
N THR A 46 23.50 2.61 19.31
CA THR A 46 22.71 2.75 18.08
C THR A 46 23.59 2.47 16.87
N LEU A 47 23.19 1.48 16.07
CA LEU A 47 23.75 1.16 14.77
C LEU A 47 22.85 1.75 13.69
N ILE A 48 23.42 2.58 12.80
CA ILE A 48 22.73 3.07 11.61
C ILE A 48 23.37 2.43 10.37
N ILE A 49 22.57 1.70 9.61
CA ILE A 49 22.96 0.97 8.41
C ILE A 49 22.63 1.86 7.20
N ALA A 50 23.64 2.22 6.40
CA ALA A 50 23.40 2.97 5.18
C ALA A 50 22.63 2.13 4.16
N SER A 51 21.81 2.76 3.32
CA SER A 51 21.08 2.09 2.25
C SER A 51 21.98 1.23 1.36
N GLY A 52 21.42 0.16 0.83
CA GLY A 52 22.13 -0.85 0.05
C GLY A 52 21.79 -2.28 0.47
N SER A 53 22.37 -3.25 -0.25
CA SER A 53 22.12 -4.68 -0.06
C SER A 53 23.27 -5.35 0.69
N TYR A 54 22.93 -6.04 1.77
CA TYR A 54 23.87 -6.66 2.71
C TYR A 54 23.57 -8.13 2.91
N THR A 55 24.45 -8.96 2.38
CA THR A 55 24.40 -10.40 2.54
C THR A 55 24.63 -10.82 4.00
N MET A 56 23.84 -11.78 4.46
CA MET A 56 23.89 -12.45 5.76
C MET A 56 24.01 -13.96 5.52
N GLY A 57 24.75 -14.68 6.35
CA GLY A 57 25.03 -16.10 6.11
C GLY A 57 26.46 -16.41 5.69
N LEU A 58 26.70 -17.66 5.30
CA LEU A 58 28.02 -18.11 4.86
C LEU A 58 28.47 -17.33 3.61
N GLY A 59 29.70 -16.82 3.65
CA GLY A 59 30.26 -16.00 2.56
C GLY A 59 29.97 -14.50 2.68
N ALA A 60 29.15 -14.07 3.65
CA ALA A 60 28.94 -12.67 3.96
C ALA A 60 30.23 -12.00 4.50
N PRO A 61 30.42 -10.68 4.30
CA PRO A 61 31.53 -9.94 4.90
C PRO A 61 31.60 -10.09 6.42
N GLY A 62 32.64 -10.76 6.93
CA GLY A 62 32.82 -11.02 8.35
C GLY A 62 32.38 -12.40 8.81
N ALA A 63 31.83 -13.23 7.92
CA ALA A 63 31.52 -14.64 8.13
C ALA A 63 32.69 -15.57 7.81
N ASP A 64 33.94 -15.07 7.84
CA ASP A 64 35.15 -15.83 7.46
C ASP A 64 35.39 -17.08 8.32
N LEU A 65 34.73 -17.16 9.47
CA LEU A 65 34.84 -18.28 10.39
C LEU A 65 33.79 -19.37 10.08
N CYS A 66 32.68 -19.04 9.40
CA CYS A 66 31.58 -19.97 9.13
C CYS A 66 32.02 -21.19 8.31
N SER A 67 31.42 -22.35 8.59
CA SER A 67 31.69 -23.60 7.90
C SER A 67 30.60 -23.94 6.89
N SER A 68 31.00 -24.49 5.73
CA SER A 68 30.07 -25.10 4.77
C SER A 68 29.46 -26.42 5.26
N ASP A 69 29.97 -27.00 6.34
CA ASP A 69 29.42 -28.24 6.92
C ASP A 69 28.12 -27.99 7.72
N TYR A 70 27.89 -26.74 8.15
CA TYR A 70 26.73 -26.30 8.94
C TYR A 70 26.42 -24.81 8.70
N PRO A 71 26.14 -24.39 7.45
CA PRO A 71 25.93 -22.98 7.14
C PRO A 71 24.64 -22.41 7.74
N TRP A 72 23.70 -23.27 8.15
CA TRP A 72 22.52 -22.86 8.92
C TRP A 72 22.85 -22.29 10.30
N ASP A 73 24.01 -22.62 10.88
CA ASP A 73 24.49 -22.00 12.13
C ASP A 73 25.24 -20.68 11.88
N CYS A 74 25.39 -20.26 10.62
CA CYS A 74 26.05 -19.01 10.25
C CYS A 74 25.06 -17.85 10.19
N TYR A 75 24.49 -17.47 11.33
CA TYR A 75 23.64 -16.29 11.45
C TYR A 75 24.22 -15.31 12.47
N MET A 76 23.75 -14.06 12.44
CA MET A 76 24.26 -13.05 13.35
C MET A 76 23.93 -13.41 14.82
N PRO A 77 24.85 -13.17 15.78
CA PRO A 77 24.56 -13.39 17.19
C PRO A 77 23.43 -12.46 17.67
N PRO A 78 22.74 -12.81 18.78
CA PRO A 78 21.68 -11.97 19.32
C PRO A 78 22.12 -10.53 19.57
N ILE A 79 21.24 -9.58 19.27
CA ILE A 79 21.49 -8.16 19.51
C ILE A 79 21.64 -7.90 21.02
N PRO A 80 22.67 -7.18 21.50
CA PRO A 80 22.81 -6.90 22.93
C PRO A 80 21.61 -6.16 23.51
N SER A 81 21.09 -6.60 24.65
CA SER A 81 20.02 -5.90 25.37
C SER A 81 20.41 -4.46 25.73
N GLY A 82 19.47 -3.53 25.57
CA GLY A 82 19.61 -2.18 26.08
C GLY A 82 19.60 -2.15 27.61
N PRO A 83 20.35 -1.26 28.27
CA PRO A 83 20.36 -1.13 29.74
C PRO A 83 19.02 -0.70 30.35
N GLY A 84 18.05 -0.29 29.54
CA GLY A 84 16.69 0.07 29.97
C GLY A 84 15.89 0.75 28.86
N ALA A 85 14.59 0.92 29.05
CA ALA A 85 13.70 1.54 28.05
C ALA A 85 14.11 2.98 27.62
N ALA A 86 14.80 3.74 28.49
CA ALA A 86 15.31 5.07 28.14
C ALA A 86 16.59 5.05 27.28
N HIS A 87 17.23 3.89 27.19
CA HIS A 87 18.50 3.67 26.50
C HIS A 87 18.46 2.30 25.79
N PRO A 88 17.57 2.11 24.80
CA PRO A 88 17.49 0.86 24.08
C PRO A 88 18.74 0.65 23.22
N THR A 89 19.06 -0.59 22.89
CA THR A 89 19.96 -0.89 21.77
C THR A 89 19.16 -0.74 20.47
N ARG A 90 19.72 -0.07 19.46
CA ARG A 90 18.98 0.27 18.24
C ARG A 90 19.71 -0.22 16.99
N ILE A 91 18.99 -0.88 16.09
CA ILE A 91 19.46 -1.26 14.75
C ILE A 91 18.54 -0.57 13.74
N LEU A 92 19.04 0.45 13.05
CA LEU A 92 18.24 1.36 12.26
C LEU A 92 18.76 1.46 10.84
N GLY A 93 17.89 1.47 9.84
CA GLY A 93 18.24 1.94 8.51
C GLY A 93 18.49 3.45 8.47
N GLN A 94 19.32 3.89 7.54
CA GLN A 94 19.47 5.32 7.26
C GLN A 94 18.15 5.89 6.76
N GLY A 95 17.69 7.00 7.34
CA GLY A 95 16.38 7.58 7.03
C GLY A 95 15.22 7.01 7.87
N TRP A 96 15.49 6.18 8.89
CA TRP A 96 14.47 5.69 9.82
C TRP A 96 13.63 6.81 10.48
N ASP A 97 14.23 8.00 10.65
CA ASP A 97 13.60 9.19 11.24
C ASP A 97 13.00 10.15 10.19
N SER A 98 13.03 9.79 8.90
CA SER A 98 12.45 10.55 7.80
C SER A 98 11.54 9.73 6.88
N GLY A 99 10.83 8.75 7.45
CA GLY A 99 9.83 7.95 6.74
C GLY A 99 10.39 6.72 6.02
N CYS A 100 11.66 6.38 6.27
CA CYS A 100 12.32 5.21 5.69
C CYS A 100 12.29 5.14 4.14
N PRO A 101 12.85 6.14 3.43
CA PRO A 101 12.70 6.24 1.98
C PRO A 101 13.51 5.20 1.18
N ASP A 102 14.61 4.70 1.73
CA ASP A 102 15.52 3.72 1.08
C ASP A 102 16.07 2.76 2.14
N PRO A 103 15.25 1.81 2.64
CA PRO A 103 15.66 0.86 3.67
C PRO A 103 16.85 0.02 3.18
N PRO A 104 17.91 -0.17 3.98
CA PRO A 104 18.90 -1.18 3.65
C PRO A 104 18.29 -2.59 3.70
N GLU A 105 18.65 -3.38 2.69
CA GLU A 105 18.26 -4.78 2.56
C GLU A 105 19.29 -5.67 3.29
N LEU A 106 18.79 -6.49 4.22
CA LEU A 106 19.53 -7.59 4.83
C LEU A 106 19.00 -8.89 4.25
N TRP A 107 19.83 -9.64 3.52
CA TRP A 107 19.37 -10.85 2.84
C TRP A 107 20.18 -12.09 3.19
N GLY A 108 19.48 -13.20 3.41
CA GLY A 108 20.09 -14.47 3.83
C GLY A 108 20.57 -15.35 2.66
N ARG A 109 21.62 -16.15 2.89
CA ARG A 109 22.11 -17.12 1.90
C ARG A 109 22.66 -18.39 2.51
N GLU A 110 22.86 -19.38 1.65
CA GLU A 110 23.42 -20.69 1.94
C GLU A 110 22.68 -21.40 3.08
N ARG A 111 21.34 -21.26 3.11
CA ARG A 111 20.48 -21.88 4.12
C ARG A 111 20.76 -21.35 5.53
N ALA A 112 21.06 -20.05 5.68
CA ALA A 112 21.12 -19.44 6.99
C ALA A 112 19.79 -19.66 7.73
N ALA A 113 19.83 -20.08 9.00
CA ALA A 113 18.59 -20.38 9.72
C ALA A 113 17.77 -19.10 10.01
N MET A 114 18.42 -17.95 10.16
CA MET A 114 17.73 -16.66 10.29
C MET A 114 18.59 -15.50 9.78
N VAL A 115 17.96 -14.38 9.38
CA VAL A 115 18.67 -13.13 9.03
C VAL A 115 18.94 -12.29 10.28
N LEU A 116 17.94 -12.08 11.14
CA LEU A 116 18.04 -11.35 12.41
C LEU A 116 17.73 -12.24 13.61
N ASN A 117 18.49 -12.08 14.70
CA ASN A 117 18.33 -12.85 15.93
C ASN A 117 18.11 -11.95 17.14
N LEU A 118 17.00 -12.16 17.85
CA LEU A 118 16.54 -11.45 19.05
C LEU A 118 16.33 -12.37 20.25
N THR A 119 17.02 -13.51 20.30
CA THR A 119 17.02 -14.41 21.46
C THR A 119 17.49 -13.68 22.73
N ASP A 120 16.75 -13.82 23.83
CA ASP A 120 17.06 -13.30 25.17
C ASP A 120 17.28 -11.78 25.25
N VAL A 121 16.76 -11.00 24.30
CA VAL A 121 17.00 -9.56 24.27
C VAL A 121 16.06 -8.79 25.20
N SER A 122 16.50 -7.62 25.63
CA SER A 122 15.61 -6.66 26.31
C SER A 122 15.87 -5.23 25.85
N HIS A 123 14.82 -4.44 25.69
CA HIS A 123 14.91 -3.02 25.31
C HIS A 123 15.67 -2.83 23.98
N VAL A 124 15.16 -3.43 22.91
CA VAL A 124 15.73 -3.35 21.56
C VAL A 124 14.74 -2.66 20.61
N GLU A 125 15.26 -1.81 19.73
CA GLU A 125 14.50 -1.17 18.66
C GLU A 125 15.13 -1.52 17.31
N ILE A 126 14.32 -2.04 16.40
CA ILE A 126 14.69 -2.26 15.00
C ILE A 126 13.79 -1.41 14.13
N ALA A 127 14.38 -0.62 13.24
CA ALA A 127 13.58 0.17 12.33
C ALA A 127 14.19 0.32 10.94
N CYS A 128 13.31 0.49 9.94
CA CYS A 128 13.66 0.85 8.57
C CYS A 128 14.61 -0.16 7.92
N LEU A 129 14.15 -1.40 7.72
CA LEU A 129 14.94 -2.46 7.06
C LEU A 129 14.06 -3.24 6.09
N GLU A 130 14.67 -3.70 5.01
CA GLU A 130 14.17 -4.78 4.17
C GLU A 130 14.90 -6.06 4.59
N ILE A 131 14.17 -7.16 4.80
CA ILE A 131 14.70 -8.44 5.26
C ILE A 131 14.18 -9.53 4.33
N THR A 132 15.08 -10.21 3.63
CA THR A 132 14.68 -11.14 2.56
C THR A 132 15.71 -12.25 2.34
N ASP A 133 15.54 -12.99 1.27
CA ASP A 133 16.59 -13.75 0.62
C ASP A 133 16.53 -13.54 -0.91
N HIS A 134 17.48 -14.09 -1.67
CA HIS A 134 17.56 -13.88 -3.12
C HIS A 134 17.20 -15.16 -3.90
N ALA A 135 16.30 -15.98 -3.35
CA ALA A 135 15.87 -17.24 -3.94
C ALA A 135 14.36 -17.26 -4.24
N ALA A 136 14.01 -17.95 -5.32
CA ALA A 136 12.61 -18.22 -5.66
C ALA A 136 12.25 -19.66 -5.26
N CYS A 137 12.32 -19.96 -3.96
CA CYS A 137 12.02 -21.29 -3.43
C CYS A 137 11.41 -21.24 -2.02
N ALA A 138 10.73 -22.32 -1.63
CA ALA A 138 10.29 -22.59 -0.26
C ALA A 138 10.92 -23.89 0.24
N ASP A 139 11.13 -23.98 1.56
CA ASP A 139 11.66 -25.20 2.17
C ASP A 139 10.64 -26.34 2.05
N GLY A 140 11.09 -27.51 1.59
CA GLY A 140 10.25 -28.69 1.45
C GLY A 140 9.24 -28.66 0.31
N HIS A 141 9.23 -27.63 -0.55
CA HIS A 141 8.27 -27.52 -1.64
C HIS A 141 8.35 -28.76 -2.59
N PRO A 142 7.23 -29.39 -2.98
CA PRO A 142 7.25 -30.64 -3.73
C PRO A 142 7.67 -30.50 -5.21
N VAL A 143 7.58 -29.29 -5.76
CA VAL A 143 8.04 -28.99 -7.13
C VAL A 143 9.53 -28.63 -7.11
N ALA A 144 10.35 -29.42 -7.80
CA ALA A 144 11.80 -29.28 -7.80
C ALA A 144 12.33 -27.89 -8.22
N GLY A 145 11.59 -27.11 -9.01
CA GLY A 145 11.97 -25.74 -9.39
C GLY A 145 11.58 -24.64 -8.38
N LEU A 146 10.88 -25.02 -7.31
CA LEU A 146 10.40 -24.15 -6.24
C LEU A 146 10.88 -24.67 -4.86
N ALA A 147 11.63 -25.77 -4.82
CA ALA A 147 12.16 -26.37 -3.61
C ALA A 147 13.57 -25.84 -3.34
N CYS A 148 13.83 -25.34 -2.14
CA CYS A 148 15.17 -24.95 -1.75
C CYS A 148 16.09 -26.18 -1.62
N ASP A 149 17.34 -26.11 -2.09
CA ASP A 149 18.29 -27.23 -1.96
C ASP A 149 18.76 -27.34 -0.50
N ARG A 150 18.58 -28.51 0.10
CA ARG A 150 19.00 -28.82 1.47
C ARG A 150 20.13 -29.83 1.55
N ASP A 151 20.41 -30.52 0.45
CA ASP A 151 21.20 -31.75 0.45
C ASP A 151 22.60 -31.55 -0.14
N VAL A 152 22.74 -30.59 -1.07
CA VAL A 152 23.98 -30.38 -1.81
C VAL A 152 24.46 -28.95 -1.67
N TYR A 153 25.66 -28.78 -1.10
CA TYR A 153 26.35 -27.49 -1.11
C TYR A 153 26.87 -27.13 -2.52
N SER A 154 26.73 -25.90 -3.00
CA SER A 154 26.10 -24.71 -2.38
C SER A 154 24.58 -24.81 -2.34
N TYR A 155 23.96 -24.41 -1.22
CA TYR A 155 22.52 -24.55 -0.99
C TYR A 155 21.69 -23.49 -1.72
N GLY A 156 22.33 -22.41 -2.17
CA GLY A 156 21.69 -21.29 -2.86
C GLY A 156 21.49 -20.08 -1.95
N ASP A 157 20.97 -19.00 -2.52
CA ASP A 157 20.87 -17.70 -1.86
C ASP A 157 19.56 -17.57 -1.06
N TRP A 158 19.26 -18.56 -0.22
CA TRP A 158 18.05 -18.61 0.61
C TRP A 158 18.35 -18.63 2.12
N ALA A 159 17.38 -18.19 2.93
CA ALA A 159 17.35 -18.35 4.38
C ALA A 159 16.00 -18.90 4.86
N ALA A 160 16.01 -19.62 5.98
CA ALA A 160 14.78 -20.19 6.54
C ALA A 160 13.88 -19.08 7.09
N ASP A 161 14.38 -18.32 8.07
CA ASP A 161 13.59 -17.27 8.73
C ASP A 161 14.16 -15.86 8.50
N GLY A 162 13.29 -14.85 8.47
CA GLY A 162 13.71 -13.45 8.42
C GLY A 162 14.18 -12.97 9.79
N LEU A 163 13.31 -13.07 10.78
CA LEU A 163 13.60 -12.69 12.17
C LEU A 163 13.23 -13.82 13.12
N TYR A 164 14.17 -14.18 13.99
CA TYR A 164 13.95 -15.12 15.09
C TYR A 164 13.98 -14.40 16.45
N ALA A 165 13.05 -14.70 17.34
CA ALA A 165 13.04 -14.18 18.71
C ALA A 165 12.49 -15.18 19.73
N GLU A 166 13.11 -15.25 20.89
CA GLU A 166 12.56 -15.95 22.04
C GLU A 166 12.99 -15.23 23.32
N ASP A 167 12.18 -15.33 24.38
CA ASP A 167 12.45 -14.72 25.70
C ASP A 167 12.77 -13.21 25.65
N ALA A 168 12.17 -12.53 24.68
CA ALA A 168 12.50 -11.17 24.34
C ALA A 168 11.51 -10.17 24.96
N VAL A 169 12.04 -9.13 25.61
CA VAL A 169 11.27 -8.18 26.43
C VAL A 169 11.40 -6.75 25.92
N SER A 170 10.29 -6.01 25.82
CA SER A 170 10.31 -4.58 25.47
C SER A 170 11.00 -4.32 24.12
N VAL A 171 10.59 -5.04 23.08
CA VAL A 171 11.11 -4.87 21.72
C VAL A 171 10.16 -3.99 20.90
N THR A 172 10.73 -3.14 20.05
CA THR A 172 10.00 -2.32 19.09
C THR A 172 10.50 -2.60 17.67
N LEU A 173 9.59 -3.02 16.77
CA LEU A 173 9.83 -3.18 15.34
C LEU A 173 9.06 -2.10 14.58
N ARG A 174 9.74 -1.38 13.67
CA ARG A 174 9.15 -0.26 12.92
C ARG A 174 9.56 -0.22 11.45
N HIS A 175 8.65 0.04 10.52
CA HIS A 175 8.98 0.23 9.09
C HIS A 175 9.83 -0.94 8.53
N LEU A 176 9.34 -2.18 8.68
CA LEU A 176 10.04 -3.37 8.21
C LEU A 176 9.28 -4.00 7.04
N ASN A 177 10.00 -4.37 5.98
CA ASN A 177 9.49 -5.22 4.91
C ASN A 177 10.21 -6.57 5.00
N ILE A 178 9.53 -7.63 5.42
CA ILE A 178 10.10 -8.98 5.59
C ILE A 178 9.42 -9.93 4.60
N HIS A 179 10.15 -10.46 3.63
CA HIS A 179 9.53 -11.19 2.53
C HIS A 179 10.43 -12.18 1.80
N GLY A 180 9.82 -13.18 1.18
CA GLY A 180 10.50 -14.11 0.28
C GLY A 180 11.30 -15.21 0.96
N LEU A 181 11.22 -15.33 2.29
CA LEU A 181 11.98 -16.33 3.05
C LEU A 181 11.45 -17.75 2.79
N ALA A 182 12.31 -18.75 2.88
CA ALA A 182 11.94 -20.13 2.56
C ALA A 182 10.97 -20.77 3.57
N GLU A 183 10.97 -20.33 4.83
CA GLU A 183 10.07 -20.80 5.90
C GLU A 183 9.22 -19.66 6.46
N ALA A 184 9.76 -18.84 7.38
CA ALA A 184 9.00 -17.83 8.10
C ALA A 184 9.49 -16.40 7.88
N GLY A 185 8.55 -15.45 7.83
CA GLY A 185 8.92 -14.04 7.95
C GLY A 185 9.47 -13.75 9.35
N VAL A 186 8.67 -14.07 10.37
CA VAL A 186 9.03 -13.95 11.78
C VAL A 186 8.73 -15.27 12.49
N ARG A 187 9.69 -15.79 13.26
CA ARG A 187 9.48 -16.88 14.22
C ARG A 187 9.76 -16.38 15.62
N ALA A 188 8.71 -16.18 16.41
CA ALA A 188 8.80 -15.48 17.67
C ALA A 188 7.75 -15.91 18.72
N GLY A 189 8.23 -16.38 19.87
CA GLY A 189 7.42 -16.77 21.04
C GLY A 189 8.05 -16.34 22.37
N ARG A 190 7.35 -16.54 23.50
CA ARG A 190 7.76 -16.06 24.85
C ARG A 190 8.07 -14.54 24.91
N LEU A 191 7.32 -13.76 24.14
CA LEU A 191 7.49 -12.32 24.00
C LEU A 191 6.82 -11.58 25.16
N THR A 192 7.42 -10.49 25.62
CA THR A 192 6.81 -9.62 26.65
C THR A 192 6.92 -8.15 26.29
N ASP A 193 5.79 -7.43 26.28
CA ASP A 193 5.72 -5.98 26.05
C ASP A 193 6.28 -5.51 24.69
N TRP A 194 5.80 -6.11 23.60
CA TRP A 194 6.24 -5.80 22.24
C TRP A 194 5.41 -4.73 21.55
N THR A 195 6.05 -3.98 20.64
CA THR A 195 5.37 -3.07 19.71
C THR A 195 5.86 -3.33 18.30
N VAL A 196 4.94 -3.60 17.39
CA VAL A 196 5.15 -3.81 15.95
C VAL A 196 4.31 -2.78 15.21
N GLU A 197 4.96 -1.89 14.46
CA GLU A 197 4.28 -0.77 13.80
C GLU A 197 4.83 -0.58 12.38
N ASP A 198 3.96 -0.48 11.37
CA ASP A 198 4.41 -0.35 9.96
C ASP A 198 5.28 -1.53 9.52
N VAL A 199 4.78 -2.75 9.70
CA VAL A 199 5.52 -3.97 9.34
C VAL A 199 4.74 -4.78 8.33
N ARG A 200 5.42 -5.23 7.29
CA ARG A 200 4.90 -6.11 6.25
C ARG A 200 5.61 -7.46 6.29
N LEU A 201 4.84 -8.54 6.33
CA LEU A 201 5.31 -9.92 6.20
C LEU A 201 4.69 -10.53 4.95
N ALA A 202 5.48 -10.80 3.92
CA ALA A 202 4.94 -11.17 2.62
C ALA A 202 5.61 -12.38 1.97
N ALA A 203 4.82 -13.24 1.32
CA ALA A 203 5.33 -14.30 0.44
C ALA A 203 6.45 -15.17 1.05
N ASN A 204 6.32 -15.48 2.34
CA ASN A 204 7.20 -16.43 3.01
C ASN A 204 6.68 -17.85 2.76
N GLY A 205 7.59 -18.77 2.45
CA GLY A 205 7.30 -20.07 1.88
C GLY A 205 6.38 -20.95 2.72
N LEU A 206 6.35 -20.76 4.05
CA LEU A 206 5.48 -21.48 4.97
C LEU A 206 4.57 -20.55 5.79
N ILE A 207 5.07 -19.51 6.46
CA ILE A 207 4.27 -18.74 7.43
C ILE A 207 4.73 -17.29 7.56
N GLY A 208 3.80 -16.37 7.79
CA GLY A 208 4.14 -14.97 8.05
C GLY A 208 4.78 -14.80 9.44
N TRP A 209 4.00 -15.06 10.49
CA TRP A 209 4.41 -15.02 11.89
C TRP A 209 4.15 -16.36 12.57
N GLU A 210 5.20 -17.08 12.93
CA GLU A 210 5.16 -18.32 13.69
C GLU A 210 5.42 -18.07 15.17
N GLY A 211 4.48 -18.44 16.03
CA GLY A 211 4.60 -18.35 17.48
C GLY A 211 4.74 -19.70 18.19
N ASP A 212 4.65 -20.83 17.47
CA ASP A 212 4.97 -22.18 17.97
C ASP A 212 6.48 -22.40 17.88
N ILE A 213 7.16 -22.17 19.00
CA ILE A 213 8.60 -22.36 19.14
C ILE A 213 8.88 -23.58 20.01
N ASP A 214 10.13 -24.01 20.14
CA ASP A 214 10.41 -25.19 20.95
C ASP A 214 10.11 -24.92 22.46
N ASP A 215 9.53 -25.92 23.13
CA ASP A 215 9.16 -25.97 24.56
C ASP A 215 7.92 -25.18 25.02
N ASP A 216 8.09 -24.00 25.63
CA ASP A 216 7.01 -23.11 26.12
C ASP A 216 6.92 -21.92 25.18
N ASP A 217 5.74 -21.56 24.71
CA ASP A 217 5.54 -20.52 23.68
C ASP A 217 5.00 -19.21 24.25
N ALA A 218 4.64 -19.22 25.54
CA ALA A 218 3.64 -18.31 26.02
C ALA A 218 4.10 -16.85 26.08
N ASN A 219 3.47 -16.02 25.25
CA ASN A 219 3.66 -14.57 25.34
C ASN A 219 2.99 -14.00 26.60
N SER A 220 3.46 -12.82 27.01
CA SER A 220 2.93 -12.11 28.18
C SER A 220 2.98 -10.59 28.01
N GLY A 221 2.45 -9.85 28.99
CA GLY A 221 2.43 -8.38 28.92
C GLY A 221 1.48 -7.86 27.84
N THR A 222 1.85 -6.74 27.21
CA THR A 222 1.05 -6.12 26.12
C THR A 222 1.78 -6.20 24.79
N LEU A 223 1.14 -6.77 23.77
CA LEU A 223 1.67 -6.89 22.42
C LEU A 223 0.84 -5.98 21.51
N VAL A 224 1.45 -4.93 20.99
CA VAL A 224 0.77 -3.92 20.16
C VAL A 224 1.23 -4.07 18.72
N PHE A 225 0.27 -4.33 17.83
CA PHE A 225 0.46 -4.40 16.39
C PHE A 225 -0.37 -3.29 15.74
N ARG A 226 0.27 -2.46 14.91
CA ARG A 226 -0.39 -1.37 14.20
C ARG A 226 0.11 -1.27 12.76
N ARG A 227 -0.79 -1.15 11.77
CA ARG A 227 -0.36 -1.11 10.36
C ARG A 227 0.54 -2.30 10.06
N TRP A 228 0.05 -3.46 10.48
CA TRP A 228 0.71 -4.75 10.32
C TRP A 228 0.03 -5.49 9.19
N THR A 229 0.75 -5.65 8.08
CA THR A 229 0.28 -6.33 6.88
C THR A 229 0.93 -7.69 6.80
N VAL A 230 0.12 -8.74 6.73
CA VAL A 230 0.58 -10.13 6.64
C VAL A 230 -0.10 -10.78 5.45
N GLU A 231 0.66 -11.03 4.39
CA GLU A 231 0.08 -11.41 3.12
C GLU A 231 0.84 -12.46 2.33
N TRP A 232 0.14 -13.23 1.51
CA TRP A 232 0.74 -14.19 0.56
C TRP A 232 1.62 -15.27 1.20
N ASN A 233 1.53 -15.51 2.51
CA ASN A 233 2.34 -16.54 3.16
C ASN A 233 1.83 -17.94 2.79
N GLY A 234 2.77 -18.87 2.66
CA GLY A 234 2.55 -20.14 1.96
C GLY A 234 2.66 -20.04 0.44
N CYS A 235 3.25 -18.97 -0.08
CA CYS A 235 3.66 -18.82 -1.48
C CYS A 235 5.17 -18.57 -1.56
N VAL A 236 5.78 -18.94 -2.69
CA VAL A 236 7.14 -18.57 -3.04
C VAL A 236 7.15 -17.18 -3.66
N GLU A 237 8.13 -16.35 -3.33
CA GLU A 237 8.34 -15.09 -4.04
C GLU A 237 9.20 -15.30 -5.30
N THR A 238 8.83 -14.67 -6.42
CA THR A 238 9.74 -14.57 -7.56
C THR A 238 10.85 -13.57 -7.24
N TYR A 239 12.11 -13.97 -7.35
CA TYR A 239 13.23 -13.05 -7.17
C TYR A 239 13.89 -12.65 -8.51
N PRO A 240 14.15 -11.36 -8.77
CA PRO A 240 13.83 -10.16 -7.96
C PRO A 240 12.44 -9.56 -8.26
N GLY A 241 11.50 -10.36 -8.80
CA GLY A 241 10.21 -9.85 -9.28
C GLY A 241 9.20 -9.47 -8.19
N GLY A 242 9.38 -9.94 -6.95
CA GLY A 242 8.51 -9.67 -5.80
C GLY A 242 7.10 -10.26 -5.91
N GLN A 243 6.83 -11.11 -6.91
CA GLN A 243 5.48 -11.65 -7.15
C GLN A 243 5.30 -13.03 -6.49
N PRO A 244 4.16 -13.29 -5.83
CA PRO A 244 3.84 -14.60 -5.29
C PRO A 244 3.61 -15.63 -6.41
N THR A 245 4.17 -16.81 -6.24
CA THR A 245 4.06 -17.95 -7.16
C THR A 245 4.17 -19.26 -6.38
N GLY A 246 3.77 -20.37 -6.98
CA GLY A 246 3.92 -21.68 -6.35
C GLY A 246 3.18 -21.84 -5.02
N CYS A 247 2.05 -21.13 -4.83
CA CYS A 247 1.29 -21.18 -3.59
C CYS A 247 0.82 -22.62 -3.29
N TRP A 248 1.01 -23.06 -2.06
CA TRP A 248 0.83 -24.44 -1.62
C TRP A 248 0.34 -24.50 -0.19
N ASP A 249 -0.41 -25.55 0.15
CA ASP A 249 -1.03 -25.72 1.46
C ASP A 249 -0.45 -26.91 2.25
N GLU A 250 -0.97 -27.06 3.46
CA GLU A 250 -0.69 -28.16 4.40
C GLU A 250 -0.87 -29.58 3.84
N ASN A 251 -1.73 -29.77 2.82
CA ASN A 251 -2.00 -31.09 2.26
C ASN A 251 -0.84 -31.63 1.42
N VAL A 252 0.06 -30.75 0.97
CA VAL A 252 1.24 -31.09 0.17
C VAL A 252 2.56 -30.71 0.85
N GLY A 253 2.51 -30.42 2.16
CA GLY A 253 3.68 -30.14 2.98
C GLY A 253 3.95 -28.67 3.29
N GLY A 254 3.09 -27.75 2.84
CA GLY A 254 3.11 -26.35 3.25
C GLY A 254 2.53 -26.16 4.66
N TYR A 255 2.31 -24.90 5.06
CA TYR A 255 1.55 -24.57 6.26
C TYR A 255 0.58 -23.43 5.96
N GLY A 256 1.09 -22.25 5.68
CA GLY A 256 0.38 -21.18 4.97
C GLY A 256 -0.38 -20.19 5.84
N ASP A 257 -0.28 -20.27 7.17
CA ASP A 257 -0.93 -19.27 8.03
C ASP A 257 -0.25 -17.90 7.84
N GLY A 258 -1.04 -16.82 7.87
CA GLY A 258 -0.48 -15.48 8.01
C GLY A 258 0.17 -15.35 9.39
N VAL A 259 -0.60 -15.64 10.44
CA VAL A 259 -0.14 -15.66 11.83
C VAL A 259 -0.61 -16.95 12.49
N GLY A 260 0.31 -17.68 13.09
CA GLY A 260 0.05 -18.85 13.93
C GLY A 260 0.75 -18.70 15.27
N THR A 261 0.24 -19.37 16.29
CA THR A 261 0.83 -19.38 17.63
C THR A 261 0.76 -20.76 18.26
N GLY A 262 1.78 -21.13 19.05
CA GLY A 262 1.68 -22.16 20.08
C GLY A 262 0.83 -21.67 21.27
N GLU A 263 0.80 -22.40 22.38
CA GLU A 263 0.04 -21.96 23.56
C GLU A 263 0.54 -20.59 24.04
N THR A 264 -0.33 -19.57 23.94
CA THR A 264 0.09 -18.19 24.16
C THR A 264 -0.79 -17.41 25.12
N GLY A 265 -0.25 -16.29 25.59
CA GLY A 265 -0.92 -15.37 26.48
C GLY A 265 -0.73 -13.90 26.13
N GLY A 266 -1.03 -13.03 27.10
CA GLY A 266 -0.83 -11.59 26.98
C GLY A 266 -2.04 -10.81 26.47
N HIS A 267 -1.85 -9.50 26.29
CA HIS A 267 -2.83 -8.60 25.70
C HIS A 267 -2.43 -8.28 24.27
N TRP A 268 -3.09 -8.91 23.31
CA TRP A 268 -2.92 -8.63 21.90
C TRP A 268 -3.78 -7.44 21.50
N ILE A 269 -3.17 -6.39 20.98
CA ILE A 269 -3.85 -5.22 20.43
C ILE A 269 -3.44 -5.09 18.96
N ILE A 270 -4.35 -5.43 18.05
CA ILE A 270 -4.15 -5.39 16.60
C ILE A 270 -5.05 -4.29 16.04
N LYS A 271 -4.47 -3.32 15.32
CA LYS A 271 -5.24 -2.20 14.78
C LYS A 271 -4.69 -1.68 13.46
N ASP A 272 -5.58 -1.17 12.61
CA ASP A 272 -5.21 -0.59 11.32
C ASP A 272 -4.43 -1.61 10.46
N SER A 273 -4.79 -2.90 10.50
CA SER A 273 -3.97 -4.03 10.01
C SER A 273 -4.64 -4.83 8.89
N ALA A 274 -3.86 -5.65 8.18
CA ALA A 274 -4.35 -6.43 7.06
C ALA A 274 -3.80 -7.87 7.06
N PHE A 275 -4.67 -8.87 6.84
CA PHE A 275 -4.32 -10.28 6.70
C PHE A 275 -4.85 -10.82 5.38
N LEU A 276 -3.99 -10.90 4.36
CA LEU A 276 -4.43 -10.99 2.97
C LEU A 276 -3.84 -12.21 2.25
N HIS A 277 -4.68 -13.03 1.61
CA HIS A 277 -4.22 -14.04 0.66
C HIS A 277 -3.16 -15.00 1.23
N ASN A 278 -3.32 -15.49 2.45
CA ASN A 278 -2.46 -16.55 2.99
C ASN A 278 -3.05 -17.94 2.61
N THR A 279 -2.20 -18.95 2.36
CA THR A 279 -2.68 -20.27 1.86
C THR A 279 -3.30 -21.16 2.94
N SER A 280 -3.38 -20.67 4.18
CA SER A 280 -4.21 -21.19 5.27
C SER A 280 -4.96 -20.03 5.93
N ASP A 281 -4.88 -19.85 7.26
CA ASP A 281 -5.66 -18.84 7.97
C ASP A 281 -4.98 -17.45 7.88
N GLY A 282 -5.76 -16.37 8.02
CA GLY A 282 -5.23 -15.02 8.04
C GLY A 282 -4.53 -14.70 9.37
N LEU A 283 -5.35 -14.45 10.40
CA LEU A 283 -4.91 -14.28 11.78
C LEU A 283 -5.37 -15.47 12.63
N ASP A 284 -4.47 -16.36 13.03
CA ASP A 284 -4.78 -17.47 13.93
C ASP A 284 -4.20 -17.25 15.34
N LEU A 285 -5.08 -16.84 16.25
CA LEU A 285 -4.84 -16.71 17.69
C LEU A 285 -5.62 -17.74 18.51
N LEU A 286 -5.98 -18.89 17.91
CA LEU A 286 -6.69 -20.00 18.57
C LEU A 286 -6.01 -20.48 19.85
N TYR A 287 -4.68 -20.38 19.90
CA TYR A 287 -3.90 -20.90 21.00
C TYR A 287 -3.71 -19.89 22.14
N THR A 288 -4.42 -18.75 22.13
CA THR A 288 -4.45 -17.78 23.23
C THR A 288 -5.20 -18.33 24.44
N ARG A 289 -4.56 -19.26 25.17
CA ARG A 289 -5.19 -20.05 26.23
C ARG A 289 -4.81 -19.62 27.64
N VAL A 290 -3.70 -18.91 27.80
CA VAL A 290 -3.19 -18.55 29.13
C VAL A 290 -4.19 -17.65 29.85
N ALA A 291 -4.47 -17.95 31.13
CA ALA A 291 -5.45 -17.21 31.92
C ALA A 291 -5.08 -15.71 32.06
N GLY A 292 -6.07 -14.83 31.85
CA GLY A 292 -5.90 -13.38 31.92
C GLY A 292 -5.50 -12.71 30.59
N SER A 293 -5.36 -13.51 29.52
CA SER A 293 -5.13 -13.02 28.17
C SER A 293 -6.38 -12.34 27.60
N ARG A 294 -6.17 -11.45 26.63
CA ARG A 294 -7.26 -10.74 25.95
C ARG A 294 -6.81 -10.28 24.56
N ILE A 295 -7.75 -10.23 23.62
CA ILE A 295 -7.50 -9.86 22.23
C ILE A 295 -8.37 -8.64 21.88
N GLU A 296 -7.76 -7.62 21.27
CA GLU A 296 -8.45 -6.45 20.69
C GLU A 296 -8.07 -6.34 19.21
N ILE A 297 -9.06 -6.33 18.32
CA ILE A 297 -8.91 -6.17 16.87
C ILE A 297 -9.75 -4.97 16.42
N ARG A 298 -9.14 -4.00 15.73
CA ARG A 298 -9.81 -2.76 15.32
C ARG A 298 -9.40 -2.35 13.92
N ARG A 299 -10.31 -1.88 13.06
CA ARG A 299 -9.94 -1.37 11.71
C ARG A 299 -9.02 -2.34 10.98
N THR A 300 -9.43 -3.60 10.95
CA THR A 300 -8.64 -4.69 10.37
C THR A 300 -9.39 -5.25 9.18
N ILE A 301 -8.66 -5.48 8.09
CA ILE A 301 -9.17 -6.21 6.92
C ILE A 301 -8.55 -7.61 6.91
N ALA A 302 -9.39 -8.63 6.72
CA ALA A 302 -8.93 -10.00 6.51
C ALA A 302 -9.69 -10.59 5.32
N GLU A 303 -8.95 -10.91 4.27
CA GLU A 303 -9.50 -11.29 2.97
C GLU A 303 -8.60 -12.30 2.25
N GLY A 304 -9.22 -13.21 1.52
CA GLY A 304 -8.58 -14.05 0.52
C GLY A 304 -7.74 -15.17 1.10
N ASN A 305 -7.77 -15.35 2.41
CA ASN A 305 -7.09 -16.46 3.07
C ASN A 305 -7.85 -17.76 2.77
N ALA A 306 -7.12 -18.83 2.42
CA ALA A 306 -7.73 -20.11 2.03
C ALA A 306 -8.44 -20.84 3.19
N GLY A 307 -8.11 -20.48 4.42
CA GLY A 307 -8.75 -20.92 5.65
C GLY A 307 -9.67 -19.87 6.29
N ASN A 308 -9.66 -19.80 7.61
CA ASN A 308 -10.41 -18.79 8.35
C ASN A 308 -9.72 -17.43 8.25
N GLN A 309 -10.48 -16.34 8.13
CA GLN A 309 -9.87 -15.01 8.00
C GLN A 309 -9.32 -14.52 9.34
N ILE A 310 -10.12 -14.67 10.41
CA ILE A 310 -9.72 -14.37 11.78
C ILE A 310 -10.15 -15.50 12.71
N LYS A 311 -9.23 -16.00 13.52
CA LYS A 311 -9.47 -16.99 14.56
C LYS A 311 -8.92 -16.51 15.90
N THR A 312 -9.72 -16.63 16.95
CA THR A 312 -9.37 -16.11 18.29
C THR A 312 -9.75 -17.10 19.38
N ASN A 313 -9.13 -16.96 20.55
CA ASN A 313 -9.50 -17.68 21.76
C ASN A 313 -9.46 -16.74 22.97
N GLY A 314 -10.43 -16.89 23.86
CA GLY A 314 -10.51 -16.14 25.09
C GLY A 314 -11.26 -14.82 24.96
N PRO A 315 -11.17 -13.94 25.96
CA PRO A 315 -11.83 -12.64 25.94
C PRO A 315 -11.38 -11.80 24.73
N THR A 316 -12.33 -11.44 23.86
CA THR A 316 -12.03 -10.83 22.56
C THR A 316 -12.93 -9.63 22.28
N TRP A 317 -12.37 -8.55 21.71
CA TRP A 317 -13.09 -7.36 21.24
C TRP A 317 -12.73 -7.07 19.79
N ILE A 318 -13.71 -7.06 18.89
CA ILE A 318 -13.54 -6.79 17.46
C ILE A 318 -14.45 -5.62 17.05
N GLU A 319 -13.87 -4.58 16.46
CA GLU A 319 -14.63 -3.43 15.96
C GLU A 319 -14.15 -2.90 14.61
N ASN A 320 -15.08 -2.26 13.88
CA ASN A 320 -14.81 -1.61 12.59
C ASN A 320 -13.92 -2.46 11.69
N SER A 321 -14.22 -3.73 11.48
CA SER A 321 -13.37 -4.62 10.68
C SER A 321 -14.15 -5.20 9.51
N ILE A 322 -13.43 -5.47 8.43
CA ILE A 322 -13.96 -6.01 7.17
C ILE A 322 -13.40 -7.41 7.02
N ILE A 323 -14.28 -8.41 7.00
CA ILE A 323 -13.86 -9.81 7.05
C ILE A 323 -14.53 -10.53 5.87
N VAL A 324 -13.72 -10.85 4.86
CA VAL A 324 -14.16 -11.41 3.58
C VAL A 324 -13.68 -12.85 3.50
N GLY A 325 -14.57 -13.79 3.77
CA GLY A 325 -14.31 -15.22 3.72
C GLY A 325 -14.37 -15.80 2.30
N ASN A 326 -13.65 -15.22 1.34
CA ASN A 326 -13.47 -15.72 -0.03
C ASN A 326 -12.41 -16.83 -0.08
N CYS A 327 -12.64 -17.90 0.69
CA CYS A 327 -11.71 -18.99 0.90
C CYS A 327 -11.42 -19.85 -0.35
N GLY A 328 -12.14 -19.61 -1.45
CA GLY A 328 -11.85 -20.14 -2.78
C GLY A 328 -10.82 -19.35 -3.59
N TYR A 329 -10.27 -18.24 -3.06
CA TYR A 329 -9.43 -17.29 -3.80
C TYR A 329 -8.36 -17.95 -4.69
N PHE A 330 -7.67 -18.97 -4.19
CA PHE A 330 -6.56 -19.64 -4.91
C PHE A 330 -7.00 -20.61 -6.00
N GLU A 331 -8.29 -20.93 -6.11
CA GLU A 331 -8.80 -21.95 -7.02
C GLU A 331 -8.54 -21.59 -8.49
N GLY A 332 -7.87 -22.49 -9.21
CA GLY A 332 -7.67 -22.36 -10.65
C GLY A 332 -6.72 -21.24 -11.09
N ARG A 333 -6.07 -20.54 -10.15
CA ARG A 333 -5.11 -19.48 -10.45
C ARG A 333 -3.76 -20.05 -10.88
N SER A 334 -3.11 -19.37 -11.84
CA SER A 334 -1.87 -19.85 -12.46
C SER A 334 -0.66 -19.86 -11.52
N PHE A 335 -0.72 -19.08 -10.44
CA PHE A 335 0.32 -19.00 -9.42
C PHE A 335 0.13 -20.04 -8.29
N THR A 336 -0.92 -20.85 -8.34
CA THR A 336 -1.23 -21.88 -7.33
C THR A 336 -0.71 -23.24 -7.78
N TYR A 337 -0.01 -23.97 -6.90
CA TYR A 337 0.37 -25.37 -7.12
C TYR A 337 -0.67 -26.34 -6.59
N ALA A 338 -1.00 -26.25 -5.29
CA ALA A 338 -2.00 -27.09 -4.63
C ALA A 338 -2.45 -26.40 -3.34
N VAL A 339 -3.51 -25.60 -3.45
CA VAL A 339 -4.19 -24.98 -2.29
C VAL A 339 -5.63 -25.48 -2.28
N GLY A 340 -6.01 -26.10 -1.17
CA GLY A 340 -7.35 -26.60 -0.91
C GLY A 340 -8.39 -25.47 -0.85
N ARG A 341 -9.66 -25.86 -0.91
CA ARG A 341 -10.78 -24.92 -0.83
C ARG A 341 -11.24 -24.85 0.62
N CYS A 342 -11.40 -23.65 1.16
CA CYS A 342 -12.07 -23.42 2.44
C CYS A 342 -11.59 -24.37 3.54
N ARG A 343 -10.27 -24.37 3.74
CA ARG A 343 -9.60 -25.12 4.79
C ARG A 343 -10.23 -24.74 6.14
N ALA A 344 -10.38 -25.72 7.05
CA ALA A 344 -11.06 -25.52 8.33
C ALA A 344 -12.43 -24.81 8.18
N TYR A 345 -13.21 -25.25 7.19
CA TYR A 345 -14.53 -24.73 6.84
C TYR A 345 -14.54 -23.30 6.26
N GLY A 346 -13.41 -22.59 6.20
CA GLY A 346 -13.31 -21.28 5.54
C GLY A 346 -14.16 -20.18 6.18
N ASN A 347 -14.52 -20.32 7.46
CA ASN A 347 -15.35 -19.35 8.17
C ASN A 347 -14.70 -17.96 8.20
N SER A 348 -15.50 -16.90 8.04
CA SER A 348 -14.97 -15.53 8.08
C SER A 348 -14.39 -15.21 9.46
N LEU A 349 -15.11 -15.53 10.53
CA LEU A 349 -14.70 -15.32 11.90
C LEU A 349 -14.88 -16.59 12.75
N ALA A 350 -13.81 -17.08 13.36
CA ALA A 350 -13.85 -18.21 14.29
C ALA A 350 -13.50 -17.76 15.72
N LEU A 351 -14.43 -17.95 16.65
CA LEU A 351 -14.38 -17.47 18.02
C LEU A 351 -14.39 -18.65 19.00
N ASN A 352 -13.26 -18.91 19.65
CA ASN A 352 -13.18 -19.86 20.75
C ASN A 352 -13.32 -19.14 22.09
N LEU A 353 -14.11 -19.71 22.99
CA LEU A 353 -14.32 -19.20 24.34
C LEU A 353 -13.94 -20.26 25.37
N GLN A 354 -13.22 -19.88 26.41
CA GLN A 354 -13.03 -20.70 27.60
C GLN A 354 -14.12 -20.41 28.64
N PRO A 355 -14.22 -21.21 29.72
CA PRO A 355 -15.28 -21.03 30.71
C PRO A 355 -15.31 -19.64 31.35
N GLY A 356 -16.43 -18.93 31.19
CA GLY A 356 -16.66 -17.59 31.70
C GLY A 356 -16.17 -16.43 30.82
N ASP A 357 -15.68 -16.70 29.60
CA ASP A 357 -15.19 -15.65 28.70
C ASP A 357 -16.31 -14.84 28.04
N GLY A 358 -15.96 -13.61 27.65
CA GLY A 358 -16.84 -12.70 26.92
C GLY A 358 -16.20 -12.23 25.63
N VAL A 359 -16.97 -12.25 24.54
CA VAL A 359 -16.59 -11.70 23.24
C VAL A 359 -17.52 -10.57 22.83
N THR A 360 -16.97 -9.49 22.28
CA THR A 360 -17.73 -8.37 21.70
C THR A 360 -17.33 -8.18 20.24
N VAL A 361 -18.32 -8.13 19.35
CA VAL A 361 -18.15 -7.87 17.92
C VAL A 361 -19.08 -6.70 17.58
N THR A 362 -18.52 -5.53 17.28
CA THR A 362 -19.32 -4.30 17.07
C THR A 362 -18.94 -3.55 15.79
N ASN A 363 -19.93 -3.15 14.99
CA ASN A 363 -19.68 -2.33 13.79
C ASN A 363 -18.71 -3.01 12.79
N ASN A 364 -18.90 -4.29 12.49
CA ASN A 364 -18.10 -5.02 11.50
C ASN A 364 -18.94 -5.37 10.28
N THR A 365 -18.27 -5.54 9.14
CA THR A 365 -18.89 -6.04 7.90
C THR A 365 -18.27 -7.38 7.51
N LEU A 366 -19.09 -8.43 7.47
CA LEU A 366 -18.67 -9.79 7.17
C LEU A 366 -19.40 -10.33 5.94
N THR A 367 -18.63 -10.91 5.03
CA THR A 367 -19.12 -11.72 3.92
C THR A 367 -18.29 -13.00 3.83
N GLY A 368 -18.79 -14.04 3.16
CA GLY A 368 -18.02 -15.26 3.00
C GLY A 368 -18.77 -16.36 2.27
N GLU A 369 -17.99 -17.28 1.69
CA GLU A 369 -18.42 -18.46 0.94
C GLU A 369 -17.99 -19.78 1.62
N GLY A 370 -17.47 -19.71 2.86
CA GLY A 370 -17.23 -20.88 3.71
C GLY A 370 -18.52 -21.46 4.30
N ASP A 371 -18.40 -22.35 5.29
CA ASP A 371 -19.56 -23.00 5.93
C ASP A 371 -20.41 -21.99 6.73
N CYS A 372 -19.75 -21.08 7.47
CA CYS A 372 -20.38 -20.07 8.30
C CYS A 372 -19.63 -18.73 8.31
N LEU A 373 -20.35 -17.62 8.39
CA LEU A 373 -19.74 -16.31 8.60
C LEU A 373 -19.08 -16.22 9.98
N VAL A 374 -19.75 -16.76 11.00
CA VAL A 374 -19.20 -16.82 12.36
C VAL A 374 -19.31 -18.23 12.92
N GLU A 375 -18.22 -18.74 13.46
CA GLU A 375 -18.17 -19.94 14.28
C GLU A 375 -17.90 -19.54 15.72
N VAL A 376 -18.66 -20.12 16.65
CA VAL A 376 -18.52 -19.89 18.09
C VAL A 376 -18.40 -21.25 18.78
N ILE A 377 -17.22 -21.54 19.33
CA ILE A 377 -16.94 -22.82 19.98
C ILE A 377 -16.60 -22.58 21.44
N CYS A 378 -17.25 -23.35 22.32
CA CYS A 378 -16.74 -23.51 23.67
C CYS A 378 -15.53 -24.45 23.67
N GLU A 379 -14.38 -23.94 24.10
CA GLU A 379 -13.20 -24.72 24.39
C GLU A 379 -13.11 -25.03 25.89
N GLY A 380 -13.37 -26.29 26.24
CA GLY A 380 -13.38 -26.75 27.63
C GLY A 380 -14.77 -27.08 28.12
N ASN A 381 -15.09 -26.71 29.36
CA ASN A 381 -16.35 -27.08 30.01
C ASN A 381 -17.16 -25.82 30.36
N CYS A 382 -17.71 -25.16 29.35
CA CYS A 382 -18.54 -23.98 29.51
C CYS A 382 -19.78 -24.29 30.34
N THR A 383 -20.08 -23.42 31.31
CA THR A 383 -21.16 -23.67 32.28
C THR A 383 -22.31 -22.68 32.20
N GLY A 384 -22.31 -21.83 31.15
CA GLY A 384 -23.30 -20.79 30.92
C GLY A 384 -22.90 -19.42 31.47
N GLY A 385 -21.61 -19.21 31.73
CA GLY A 385 -21.04 -17.91 32.08
C GLY A 385 -20.47 -17.15 30.89
N GLU A 386 -20.43 -17.81 29.74
CA GLU A 386 -19.83 -17.33 28.50
C GLU A 386 -20.83 -16.45 27.73
N ALA A 387 -20.35 -15.42 27.05
CA ALA A 387 -21.20 -14.49 26.32
C ALA A 387 -20.56 -13.98 25.03
N VAL A 388 -21.36 -13.88 23.97
CA VAL A 388 -20.98 -13.28 22.69
C VAL A 388 -21.96 -12.16 22.38
N HIS A 389 -21.50 -10.91 22.49
CA HIS A 389 -22.30 -9.72 22.22
C HIS A 389 -22.01 -9.20 20.82
N MET A 390 -23.03 -9.15 19.96
CA MET A 390 -22.94 -8.63 18.60
C MET A 390 -23.86 -7.43 18.43
N ARG A 391 -23.31 -6.26 18.06
CA ARG A 391 -24.09 -5.04 17.80
C ARG A 391 -23.64 -4.35 16.53
N ASN A 392 -24.56 -3.75 15.78
CA ASN A 392 -24.26 -2.96 14.59
C ASN A 392 -23.43 -3.72 13.53
N ASN A 393 -23.54 -5.03 13.43
CA ASN A 393 -22.77 -5.80 12.44
C ASN A 393 -23.60 -6.08 11.19
N LEU A 394 -22.92 -6.10 10.05
CA LEU A 394 -23.49 -6.45 8.76
C LEU A 394 -22.96 -7.84 8.35
N PHE A 395 -23.88 -8.77 8.10
CA PHE A 395 -23.59 -10.15 7.72
C PHE A 395 -24.25 -10.46 6.37
N LEU A 396 -23.43 -10.74 5.36
CA LEU A 396 -23.87 -11.11 4.03
C LEU A 396 -23.35 -12.52 3.68
N GLY A 397 -24.22 -13.52 3.69
CA GLY A 397 -23.85 -14.86 3.23
C GLY A 397 -23.66 -14.90 1.72
N GLN A 398 -22.72 -15.69 1.23
CA GLN A 398 -22.61 -16.06 -0.18
C GLN A 398 -23.07 -17.51 -0.37
N THR A 399 -23.02 -18.01 -1.60
CA THR A 399 -23.18 -19.45 -1.86
C THR A 399 -22.02 -20.20 -1.20
N ASP A 400 -22.28 -21.26 -0.46
CA ASP A 400 -21.23 -22.09 0.14
C ASP A 400 -20.42 -22.76 -0.99
N LEU A 401 -19.10 -22.57 -0.99
CA LEU A 401 -18.22 -23.07 -2.04
C LEU A 401 -18.11 -24.60 -2.05
N THR A 402 -18.23 -25.22 -0.88
CA THR A 402 -18.12 -26.68 -0.69
C THR A 402 -19.47 -27.39 -0.78
N SER A 403 -20.56 -26.66 -0.54
CA SER A 403 -21.96 -27.14 -0.57
C SER A 403 -22.83 -26.18 -1.40
N PRO A 404 -22.65 -26.09 -2.74
CA PRO A 404 -23.24 -25.05 -3.58
C PRO A 404 -24.78 -25.11 -3.70
N GLU A 405 -25.42 -26.12 -3.12
CA GLU A 405 -26.87 -26.19 -2.90
C GLU A 405 -27.39 -25.26 -1.81
N GLU A 406 -26.52 -24.74 -0.94
CA GLU A 406 -26.86 -23.84 0.15
C GLU A 406 -25.97 -22.59 0.18
N ASN A 407 -26.36 -21.65 1.02
CA ASN A 407 -25.55 -20.48 1.31
C ASN A 407 -24.69 -20.74 2.55
N THR A 408 -23.69 -19.90 2.77
CA THR A 408 -22.96 -19.80 4.03
C THR A 408 -23.91 -19.50 5.18
N CYS A 409 -23.69 -20.11 6.34
CA CYS A 409 -24.47 -19.88 7.55
C CYS A 409 -24.16 -18.54 8.19
N TRP A 410 -25.07 -18.03 9.02
CA TRP A 410 -24.75 -16.86 9.83
C TRP A 410 -23.84 -17.21 11.01
N VAL A 411 -24.34 -17.96 11.99
CA VAL A 411 -23.59 -18.38 13.17
C VAL A 411 -23.74 -19.87 13.37
N TYR A 412 -22.63 -20.59 13.52
CA TYR A 412 -22.59 -21.93 14.08
C TYR A 412 -22.09 -21.88 15.52
N GLN A 413 -22.74 -22.64 16.40
CA GLN A 413 -22.38 -22.73 17.81
C GLN A 413 -22.23 -24.19 18.23
N ASP A 414 -21.19 -24.51 19.00
CA ASP A 414 -21.03 -25.84 19.58
C ASP A 414 -20.48 -25.83 21.02
N ASN A 415 -20.81 -26.87 21.77
CA ASN A 415 -20.31 -27.18 23.11
C ASN A 415 -20.68 -26.20 24.25
N PHE A 416 -21.74 -25.40 24.09
CA PHE A 416 -22.25 -24.55 25.17
C PHE A 416 -23.38 -25.20 25.99
N ALA A 417 -23.38 -24.96 27.30
CA ALA A 417 -24.46 -25.39 28.20
C ALA A 417 -25.75 -24.58 28.01
N THR A 418 -25.62 -23.31 27.60
CA THR A 418 -26.70 -22.36 27.29
C THR A 418 -26.27 -21.54 26.08
N ASP A 419 -27.23 -21.07 25.27
CA ASP A 419 -26.94 -20.18 24.14
C ASP A 419 -26.14 -18.95 24.62
N PRO A 420 -24.89 -18.76 24.17
CA PRO A 420 -24.04 -17.66 24.58
C PRO A 420 -24.32 -16.38 23.77
N LEU A 421 -25.12 -16.44 22.70
CA LEU A 421 -25.25 -15.36 21.74
C LEU A 421 -26.30 -14.33 22.17
N ASP A 422 -25.88 -13.07 22.15
CA ASP A 422 -26.72 -11.89 22.31
C ASP A 422 -26.46 -10.94 21.13
N ALA A 423 -27.30 -11.04 20.09
CA ALA A 423 -27.20 -10.25 18.87
C ALA A 423 -28.45 -9.35 18.68
N ASP A 424 -28.22 -8.10 18.26
CA ASP A 424 -29.26 -7.11 17.95
C ASP A 424 -28.65 -5.98 17.10
N TYR A 425 -29.48 -5.18 16.43
CA TYR A 425 -29.03 -4.13 15.51
C TYR A 425 -28.10 -4.67 14.40
N ALA A 426 -28.42 -5.84 13.84
CA ALA A 426 -27.64 -6.42 12.75
C ALA A 426 -28.39 -6.36 11.41
N ILE A 427 -27.65 -6.28 10.31
CA ILE A 427 -28.16 -6.72 9.00
C ILE A 427 -27.73 -8.17 8.82
N ILE A 428 -28.68 -9.07 8.58
CA ILE A 428 -28.40 -10.49 8.32
C ILE A 428 -29.10 -10.86 7.02
N HIS A 429 -28.31 -11.07 5.96
CA HIS A 429 -28.84 -11.30 4.63
C HIS A 429 -28.15 -12.46 3.90
N ASN A 430 -28.91 -13.14 3.04
CA ASN A 430 -28.45 -14.21 2.16
C ASN A 430 -27.71 -15.37 2.87
N VAL A 431 -28.00 -15.63 4.14
CA VAL A 431 -27.44 -16.74 4.91
C VAL A 431 -28.33 -17.98 4.89
N LYS A 432 -27.76 -19.16 5.14
CA LYS A 432 -28.48 -20.44 5.20
C LYS A 432 -29.59 -20.42 6.25
N GLU A 433 -30.70 -21.07 5.92
CA GLU A 433 -31.93 -21.17 6.73
C GLU A 433 -32.64 -19.84 7.10
N ASN A 434 -32.04 -18.69 6.77
CA ASN A 434 -32.53 -17.34 7.03
C ASN A 434 -33.04 -17.12 8.48
N PRO A 435 -32.15 -17.15 9.48
CA PRO A 435 -32.52 -17.04 10.90
C PRO A 435 -33.02 -15.64 11.31
N CYS A 436 -32.95 -14.64 10.43
CA CYS A 436 -33.31 -13.26 10.74
C CYS A 436 -34.84 -13.05 10.85
N PRO A 437 -35.33 -12.27 11.83
CA PRO A 437 -34.57 -11.50 12.83
C PRO A 437 -34.23 -12.33 14.08
N VAL A 438 -33.10 -12.02 14.70
CA VAL A 438 -32.64 -12.66 15.94
C VAL A 438 -32.86 -11.72 17.13
N GLY A 439 -32.52 -10.45 16.94
CA GLY A 439 -32.86 -9.33 17.80
C GLY A 439 -34.06 -8.51 17.29
N PRO A 440 -34.70 -7.70 18.16
CA PRO A 440 -35.86 -6.89 17.79
C PRO A 440 -35.55 -5.75 16.80
N HIS A 441 -34.28 -5.37 16.60
CA HIS A 441 -33.87 -4.26 15.71
C HIS A 441 -33.14 -4.75 14.44
N ASP A 442 -33.06 -6.06 14.21
CA ASP A 442 -32.37 -6.59 13.03
C ASP A 442 -33.09 -6.26 11.71
N ILE A 443 -32.30 -6.10 10.65
CA ILE A 443 -32.75 -5.88 9.29
C ILE A 443 -32.47 -7.13 8.45
N CYS A 444 -33.54 -7.73 7.92
CA CYS A 444 -33.49 -8.99 7.15
C CYS A 444 -33.58 -8.78 5.64
N GLN A 445 -32.98 -7.70 5.14
CA GLN A 445 -33.04 -7.27 3.74
C GLN A 445 -31.61 -7.06 3.21
N PRO A 446 -31.43 -7.00 1.87
CA PRO A 446 -30.13 -6.71 1.29
C PRO A 446 -29.51 -5.44 1.90
N PRO A 447 -28.20 -5.47 2.20
CA PRO A 447 -27.54 -4.36 2.86
C PRO A 447 -27.42 -3.11 2.00
N GLY A 448 -27.28 -3.25 0.67
CA GLY A 448 -27.06 -2.11 -0.23
C GLY A 448 -25.62 -1.63 -0.15
N LEU A 449 -24.66 -2.52 -0.38
CA LEU A 449 -23.23 -2.19 -0.43
C LEU A 449 -22.78 -1.82 -1.84
N LEU A 450 -21.70 -1.06 -2.02
CA LEU A 450 -21.18 -0.67 -3.34
C LEU A 450 -20.89 -1.89 -4.22
N ASN A 451 -20.34 -2.96 -3.64
CA ASN A 451 -20.21 -4.25 -4.32
C ASN A 451 -20.40 -5.42 -3.34
N GLU A 452 -21.44 -6.22 -3.58
CA GLU A 452 -21.79 -7.38 -2.75
C GLU A 452 -21.18 -8.70 -3.27
N ALA A 453 -20.49 -8.67 -4.43
CA ALA A 453 -19.86 -9.85 -5.01
C ALA A 453 -18.56 -10.23 -4.30
N ILE A 454 -18.38 -11.52 -4.03
CA ILE A 454 -17.27 -12.04 -3.21
C ILE A 454 -15.87 -11.72 -3.76
N ASP A 455 -15.68 -11.72 -5.09
CA ASP A 455 -14.38 -11.49 -5.76
C ASP A 455 -14.01 -10.00 -5.95
N GLY A 456 -14.85 -9.07 -5.47
CA GLY A 456 -14.59 -7.64 -5.55
C GLY A 456 -15.34 -6.87 -4.47
N PHE A 457 -15.54 -7.52 -3.32
CA PHE A 457 -16.43 -7.06 -2.28
C PHE A 457 -16.03 -5.67 -1.80
N ASP A 458 -16.99 -4.76 -1.76
CA ASP A 458 -16.80 -3.40 -1.28
C ASP A 458 -17.88 -3.12 -0.24
N ALA A 459 -17.43 -3.02 1.01
CA ALA A 459 -18.29 -2.86 2.18
C ALA A 459 -18.83 -1.44 2.39
N HIS A 460 -18.45 -0.46 1.55
CA HIS A 460 -19.03 0.88 1.61
C HIS A 460 -20.54 0.86 1.30
N LEU A 461 -21.28 1.75 1.95
CA LEU A 461 -22.74 1.81 1.85
C LEU A 461 -23.19 2.59 0.61
N GLN A 462 -24.18 2.08 -0.13
CA GLN A 462 -24.91 2.86 -1.13
C GLN A 462 -25.82 3.88 -0.46
N ALA A 463 -26.18 4.94 -1.19
CA ALA A 463 -27.02 6.03 -0.68
C ALA A 463 -28.42 5.61 -0.20
N ASP A 464 -28.91 4.45 -0.65
CA ASP A 464 -30.19 3.86 -0.26
C ASP A 464 -30.02 2.63 0.64
N SER A 465 -28.81 2.41 1.18
CA SER A 465 -28.52 1.33 2.12
C SER A 465 -29.43 1.40 3.35
N LEU A 466 -29.90 0.24 3.78
CA LEU A 466 -30.68 0.10 5.01
C LEU A 466 -29.83 0.14 6.28
N ALA A 467 -28.50 0.12 6.13
CA ALA A 467 -27.56 0.26 7.23
C ALA A 467 -27.54 1.68 7.81
N ILE A 468 -27.89 2.67 6.99
CA ILE A 468 -27.79 4.09 7.31
C ILE A 468 -28.72 4.46 8.47
N ASP A 469 -28.18 5.11 9.49
CA ASP A 469 -28.84 5.54 10.73
C ASP A 469 -29.55 4.42 11.49
N ALA A 470 -29.20 3.15 11.23
CA ALA A 470 -29.96 1.99 11.71
C ALA A 470 -29.35 1.32 12.94
N GLY A 471 -28.13 1.67 13.31
CA GLY A 471 -27.41 1.10 14.44
C GLY A 471 -27.74 1.77 15.79
N THR A 472 -27.11 1.25 16.83
CA THR A 472 -27.18 1.81 18.20
C THR A 472 -25.86 2.48 18.58
N ALA A 473 -25.91 3.69 19.12
CA ALA A 473 -24.73 4.37 19.67
C ALA A 473 -24.16 3.67 20.93
N ALA A 474 -24.91 2.74 21.53
CA ALA A 474 -24.46 2.03 22.73
C ALA A 474 -23.33 1.04 22.39
N GLY A 475 -22.10 1.41 22.74
CA GLY A 475 -20.93 0.57 22.51
C GLY A 475 -20.31 0.71 21.12
N ALA A 476 -20.92 1.51 20.23
CA ALA A 476 -20.33 1.83 18.93
C ALA A 476 -19.00 2.59 19.11
N PRO A 477 -17.98 2.27 18.31
CA PRO A 477 -16.73 3.03 18.28
C PRO A 477 -16.97 4.45 17.76
N LEU A 478 -16.06 5.37 18.13
CA LEU A 478 -16.22 6.79 17.86
C LEU A 478 -16.13 7.14 16.37
N ASP A 479 -15.21 6.47 15.68
CA ASP A 479 -14.94 6.65 14.27
C ASP A 479 -15.16 5.30 13.57
N ASP A 480 -15.42 5.28 12.26
CA ASP A 480 -15.64 4.08 11.46
C ASP A 480 -14.32 3.45 10.96
N PHE A 481 -14.38 2.61 9.93
CA PHE A 481 -13.19 2.00 9.31
C PHE A 481 -12.24 3.04 8.68
N ASP A 482 -12.77 4.04 7.97
CA ASP A 482 -12.01 5.11 7.32
C ASP A 482 -11.55 6.22 8.27
N GLY A 483 -12.01 6.17 9.53
CA GLY A 483 -11.77 7.20 10.51
C GLY A 483 -12.76 8.37 10.43
N HIS A 484 -13.89 8.20 9.73
CA HIS A 484 -15.00 9.13 9.78
C HIS A 484 -15.73 9.02 11.12
N HIS A 485 -16.09 10.16 11.69
CA HIS A 485 -16.80 10.19 12.97
C HIS A 485 -18.22 9.66 12.82
N ARG A 486 -18.62 8.73 13.68
CA ARG A 486 -20.00 8.24 13.73
C ARG A 486 -20.91 9.23 14.42
N ASP A 487 -22.13 9.38 13.90
CA ASP A 487 -23.07 10.31 14.49
C ASP A 487 -23.90 9.70 15.65
N VAL A 488 -25.01 10.33 16.02
CA VAL A 488 -25.86 9.87 17.13
C VAL A 488 -26.66 8.60 16.80
N ALA A 489 -26.78 8.26 15.53
CA ALA A 489 -27.40 7.06 15.00
C ALA A 489 -26.36 6.39 14.07
N PRO A 490 -25.38 5.67 14.63
CA PRO A 490 -24.32 5.08 13.81
C PRO A 490 -24.90 4.08 12.82
N ASP A 491 -24.22 3.93 11.69
CA ASP A 491 -24.61 2.94 10.70
C ASP A 491 -24.29 1.51 11.13
N ILE A 492 -25.03 0.54 10.60
CA ILE A 492 -24.71 -0.88 10.76
C ILE A 492 -23.57 -1.24 9.80
N GLY A 493 -22.52 -1.87 10.32
CA GLY A 493 -21.35 -2.28 9.56
C GLY A 493 -20.11 -1.44 9.87
N ALA A 494 -19.04 -1.71 9.12
CA ALA A 494 -17.71 -1.12 9.33
C ALA A 494 -17.60 0.36 8.96
N TYR A 495 -18.43 0.83 8.03
CA TYR A 495 -18.41 2.21 7.54
C TYR A 495 -19.55 3.05 8.11
N GLU A 496 -19.34 4.37 8.10
CA GLU A 496 -20.38 5.39 8.26
C GLU A 496 -20.63 6.04 6.89
N TYR A 497 -21.88 6.10 6.48
CA TYR A 497 -22.31 6.75 5.26
C TYR A 497 -22.30 8.26 5.46
N LEU A 498 -21.34 8.92 4.84
CA LEU A 498 -21.33 10.36 4.76
C LEU A 498 -22.28 10.83 3.66
N ALA A 499 -23.55 11.04 4.03
CA ALA A 499 -24.46 11.79 3.19
C ALA A 499 -23.82 13.16 2.92
N LEU A 500 -23.53 13.48 1.65
CA LEU A 500 -23.13 14.82 1.22
C LEU A 500 -24.18 15.80 1.73
N SER A 501 -23.90 16.43 2.88
CA SER A 501 -24.87 17.31 3.53
C SER A 501 -25.20 18.47 2.58
N PRO A 502 -26.46 18.57 2.10
CA PRO A 502 -26.82 19.64 1.20
C PRO A 502 -27.03 20.88 2.07
N GLN A 503 -26.03 21.77 2.13
CA GLN A 503 -26.28 23.12 2.59
C GLN A 503 -27.39 23.72 1.71
N ALA A 504 -28.49 24.08 2.38
CA ALA A 504 -29.75 24.46 1.76
C ALA A 504 -29.60 25.56 0.67
N TYR A 505 -29.78 25.18 -0.59
CA TYR A 505 -30.24 26.07 -1.65
C TYR A 505 -31.44 25.44 -2.39
N LEU A 506 -32.61 26.04 -2.18
CA LEU A 506 -33.85 25.82 -2.94
C LEU A 506 -33.84 26.73 -4.20
N PRO A 507 -34.58 26.41 -5.27
CA PRO A 507 -34.54 25.23 -6.14
C PRO A 507 -34.36 25.64 -7.64
N LEU A 508 -34.02 24.73 -8.57
CA LEU A 508 -34.72 24.54 -9.88
C LEU A 508 -34.06 23.44 -10.75
N LEU A 509 -34.89 22.43 -11.08
CA LEU A 509 -34.91 21.59 -12.30
C LEU A 509 -33.79 20.57 -12.57
N SER A 510 -34.13 19.31 -12.23
CA SER A 510 -33.85 18.05 -12.95
C SER A 510 -32.49 17.83 -13.62
N ARG A 511 -31.75 16.83 -13.12
CA ARG A 511 -30.97 15.93 -13.98
C ARG A 511 -30.87 14.53 -13.38
N SER A 512 -30.98 13.57 -14.29
CA SER A 512 -31.04 12.11 -14.13
C SER A 512 -29.73 11.51 -13.55
N PRO A 513 -29.69 10.21 -13.17
CA PRO A 513 -28.60 9.64 -12.37
C PRO A 513 -27.27 9.56 -13.13
N ALA A 514 -26.17 9.61 -12.38
CA ALA A 514 -24.80 9.54 -12.86
C ALA A 514 -24.59 8.30 -13.75
N ALA A 515 -24.13 8.54 -14.97
CA ALA A 515 -23.54 7.51 -15.82
C ALA A 515 -22.20 7.06 -15.22
N SER A 516 -21.74 5.84 -15.51
CA SER A 516 -20.32 5.45 -15.37
C SER A 516 -19.44 6.63 -15.76
N ALA A 517 -18.50 7.02 -14.89
CA ALA A 517 -17.62 8.15 -15.16
C ALA A 517 -16.89 7.90 -16.49
N THR A 518 -17.33 8.60 -17.54
CA THR A 518 -16.68 8.54 -18.85
C THR A 518 -15.32 9.22 -18.75
N ALA A 519 -14.29 8.67 -19.39
CA ALA A 519 -12.99 9.32 -19.44
C ALA A 519 -13.11 10.75 -20.04
N PRO A 520 -12.27 11.71 -19.61
CA PRO A 520 -12.20 13.01 -20.26
C PRO A 520 -11.77 12.83 -21.73
N GLN A 521 -12.30 13.68 -22.62
CA GLN A 521 -12.08 13.53 -24.07
C GLN A 521 -11.46 14.77 -24.68
N VAL A 522 -10.51 14.57 -25.59
CA VAL A 522 -9.98 15.59 -26.48
C VAL A 522 -10.14 15.13 -27.92
N SER A 523 -10.67 15.99 -28.78
CA SER A 523 -10.75 15.73 -30.23
C SER A 523 -11.46 14.41 -30.62
N GLY A 524 -12.34 13.90 -29.75
CA GLY A 524 -13.07 12.64 -29.94
C GLY A 524 -12.37 11.38 -29.38
N CYS A 525 -11.21 11.54 -28.75
CA CYS A 525 -10.46 10.48 -28.09
C CYS A 525 -10.53 10.64 -26.57
N ASP A 526 -10.64 9.52 -25.85
CA ASP A 526 -10.43 9.50 -24.40
C ASP A 526 -8.99 9.89 -24.09
N LEU A 527 -8.75 10.59 -22.99
CA LEU A 527 -7.43 10.92 -22.47
C LEU A 527 -7.02 9.88 -21.43
N PHE A 528 -6.59 8.73 -21.94
CA PHE A 528 -6.43 7.50 -21.17
C PHE A 528 -7.74 6.88 -20.69
N PRO A 529 -7.74 5.57 -20.39
CA PRO A 529 -8.88 4.90 -19.78
C PRO A 529 -9.32 5.56 -18.45
N ALA A 530 -10.57 5.36 -18.06
CA ALA A 530 -11.13 5.99 -16.86
C ALA A 530 -10.44 5.55 -15.55
N ASP A 531 -9.90 4.33 -15.51
CA ASP A 531 -9.07 3.77 -14.43
C ASP A 531 -7.57 4.02 -14.63
N ASN A 532 -7.20 5.05 -15.40
CA ASN A 532 -5.82 5.51 -15.47
C ASN A 532 -5.52 6.51 -14.33
N ILE A 533 -4.29 6.53 -13.82
CA ILE A 533 -3.82 7.41 -12.74
C ILE A 533 -4.02 8.91 -13.01
N TRP A 534 -4.10 9.32 -14.28
CA TRP A 534 -4.51 10.69 -14.66
C TRP A 534 -5.99 10.96 -14.34
N ASN A 535 -6.86 9.97 -14.50
CA ASN A 535 -8.32 10.10 -14.36
C ASN A 535 -8.84 9.61 -13.00
N ARG A 536 -7.94 9.22 -12.10
CA ARG A 536 -8.27 8.68 -10.78
C ARG A 536 -8.38 9.78 -9.72
N PRO A 537 -9.49 9.86 -8.95
CA PRO A 537 -9.58 10.73 -7.79
C PRO A 537 -8.56 10.36 -6.70
N VAL A 538 -8.10 11.37 -5.97
CA VAL A 538 -7.07 11.28 -4.93
C VAL A 538 -7.49 12.01 -3.66
N ASP A 539 -8.71 12.53 -3.58
CA ASP A 539 -9.26 13.26 -2.44
C ASP A 539 -9.46 12.39 -1.19
N GLY A 540 -9.58 11.07 -1.35
CA GLY A 540 -9.65 10.10 -0.26
C GLY A 540 -8.29 9.52 0.19
N LEU A 541 -7.19 9.79 -0.52
CA LEU A 541 -5.90 9.16 -0.22
C LEU A 541 -5.25 9.71 1.06
N PRO A 542 -4.39 8.92 1.74
CA PRO A 542 -3.63 9.42 2.87
C PRO A 542 -2.67 10.55 2.44
N VAL A 543 -2.49 11.52 3.35
CA VAL A 543 -1.48 12.56 3.19
C VAL A 543 -0.10 11.92 3.29
N HIS A 544 0.78 12.25 2.35
CA HIS A 544 2.15 11.75 2.32
C HIS A 544 2.95 12.32 3.51
N ASP A 545 3.78 11.51 4.17
CA ASP A 545 4.51 11.91 5.39
C ASP A 545 5.41 13.14 5.18
N ASN A 546 6.12 13.22 4.05
CA ASN A 546 6.92 14.38 3.66
C ASN A 546 6.13 15.58 3.10
N SER A 547 4.79 15.55 3.11
CA SER A 547 3.94 16.61 2.55
C SER A 547 4.34 18.02 3.03
N ALA A 548 4.53 18.19 4.34
CA ALA A 548 4.94 19.48 4.90
C ALA A 548 6.33 19.93 4.41
N ALA A 549 7.29 19.01 4.25
CA ALA A 549 8.62 19.32 3.76
C ALA A 549 8.57 19.73 2.28
N TYR A 550 7.87 18.95 1.45
CA TYR A 550 7.70 19.25 0.04
C TYR A 550 7.02 20.61 -0.18
N VAL A 551 5.90 20.87 0.51
CA VAL A 551 5.19 22.15 0.43
C VAL A 551 6.08 23.31 0.83
N ASN A 552 6.87 23.18 1.90
CA ASN A 552 7.80 24.21 2.33
C ASN A 552 8.91 24.48 1.31
N THR A 553 9.43 23.43 0.68
CA THR A 553 10.53 23.50 -0.30
C THR A 553 10.06 24.08 -1.64
N ILE A 554 8.88 23.68 -2.13
CA ILE A 554 8.27 24.29 -3.32
C ILE A 554 7.95 25.76 -3.02
N GLY A 555 7.34 26.02 -1.86
CA GLY A 555 7.08 27.34 -1.32
C GLY A 555 5.69 27.47 -0.73
N ALA A 556 5.55 27.27 0.59
CA ALA A 556 4.26 27.31 1.27
C ALA A 556 3.51 28.65 1.14
N ALA A 557 4.24 29.76 1.01
CA ALA A 557 3.69 31.11 0.84
C ALA A 557 3.70 31.58 -0.63
N ALA A 558 4.20 30.76 -1.56
CA ALA A 558 4.05 31.05 -2.99
C ALA A 558 2.62 30.74 -3.41
N HIS A 559 2.14 31.45 -4.42
CA HIS A 559 0.77 31.32 -4.90
C HIS A 559 0.70 30.43 -6.13
N VAL A 560 -0.46 29.80 -6.35
CA VAL A 560 -0.73 29.08 -7.60
C VAL A 560 -0.81 30.08 -8.75
N HIS A 561 -0.11 29.79 -9.84
CA HIS A 561 -0.11 30.61 -11.05
C HIS A 561 -0.70 29.83 -12.22
N ALA A 562 -1.67 30.43 -12.91
CA ALA A 562 -2.15 29.91 -14.19
C ALA A 562 -1.15 30.30 -15.29
N ASP A 563 -0.42 29.32 -15.81
CA ASP A 563 0.48 29.49 -16.95
C ASP A 563 -0.26 29.25 -18.27
N PHE A 564 -1.43 29.91 -18.40
CA PHE A 564 -2.32 29.88 -19.56
C PHE A 564 -3.32 31.03 -19.50
N GLY A 565 -3.93 31.40 -20.63
CA GLY A 565 -4.95 32.44 -20.65
C GLY A 565 -5.33 32.90 -22.06
N ALA A 566 -6.00 34.05 -22.12
CA ALA A 566 -6.42 34.72 -23.35
C ALA A 566 -5.38 35.74 -23.83
N GLY A 567 -5.27 35.88 -25.16
CA GLY A 567 -4.40 36.86 -25.80
C GLY A 567 -2.92 36.45 -25.84
N LEU A 568 -2.04 37.46 -25.85
CA LEU A 568 -0.60 37.28 -25.99
C LEU A 568 0.16 37.86 -24.78
N TRP A 569 1.19 37.14 -24.34
CA TRP A 569 2.20 37.61 -23.39
C TRP A 569 3.53 37.76 -24.11
N GLU A 570 4.16 38.94 -24.02
CA GLU A 570 5.39 39.29 -24.74
C GLU A 570 5.38 39.00 -26.27
N GLY A 571 4.18 38.92 -26.86
CA GLY A 571 3.97 38.66 -28.29
C GLY A 571 3.73 37.19 -28.66
N GLY A 572 3.77 36.27 -27.69
CA GLY A 572 3.46 34.84 -27.86
C GLY A 572 2.15 34.42 -27.18
N PRO A 573 1.51 33.31 -27.59
CA PRO A 573 0.35 32.73 -26.89
C PRO A 573 0.68 32.36 -25.44
N ILE A 574 -0.32 32.41 -24.55
CA ILE A 574 -0.19 32.10 -23.12
C ILE A 574 -0.64 30.66 -22.86
N GLY A 575 0.29 29.77 -22.53
CA GLY A 575 0.05 28.34 -22.32
C GLY A 575 0.50 27.45 -23.48
N ILE A 576 0.25 26.15 -23.36
CA ILE A 576 0.75 25.12 -24.27
C ILE A 576 -0.33 24.74 -25.30
N PRO A 577 -0.17 25.11 -26.58
CA PRO A 577 -1.16 24.79 -27.60
C PRO A 577 -1.06 23.34 -28.05
N TYR A 578 -2.18 22.80 -28.55
CA TYR A 578 -2.23 21.52 -29.24
C TYR A 578 -3.05 21.61 -30.53
N VAL A 579 -2.89 20.64 -31.42
CA VAL A 579 -3.68 20.52 -32.65
C VAL A 579 -4.12 19.08 -32.85
N ASP A 580 -5.30 18.88 -33.43
CA ASP A 580 -5.76 17.56 -33.87
C ASP A 580 -5.61 17.38 -35.39
N VAL A 581 -5.25 16.17 -35.79
CA VAL A 581 -5.09 15.78 -37.19
C VAL A 581 -5.82 14.46 -37.47
N PRO A 582 -6.27 14.21 -38.71
CA PRO A 582 -6.76 12.88 -39.10
C PRO A 582 -5.57 11.91 -39.24
N GLY A 583 -5.82 10.60 -39.18
CA GLY A 583 -4.80 9.56 -39.36
C GLY A 583 -4.22 9.48 -40.77
N THR A 584 -4.75 10.30 -41.67
CA THR A 584 -4.22 10.52 -43.03
C THR A 584 -3.21 11.65 -43.12
N GLN A 585 -2.93 12.37 -42.01
CA GLN A 585 -1.89 13.40 -41.95
C GLN A 585 -0.52 12.77 -42.26
N PRO A 586 0.17 13.21 -43.32
CA PRO A 586 1.48 12.69 -43.65
C PRO A 586 2.47 12.90 -42.50
N PRO A 587 3.20 11.86 -42.08
CA PRO A 587 4.21 12.02 -41.05
C PRO A 587 5.47 12.65 -41.64
N VAL A 588 6.17 13.42 -40.81
CA VAL A 588 7.42 14.11 -41.14
C VAL A 588 8.55 13.58 -40.27
N ASP A 589 9.76 13.61 -40.82
CA ASP A 589 10.94 13.19 -40.08
C ASP A 589 11.24 14.21 -38.97
N VAL A 590 11.61 13.69 -37.79
CA VAL A 590 12.04 14.48 -36.64
C VAL A 590 13.41 13.98 -36.18
N ALA A 591 14.36 14.90 -36.04
CA ALA A 591 15.68 14.62 -35.46
C ALA A 591 15.70 15.08 -33.99
N PHE A 592 16.24 14.23 -33.11
CA PHE A 592 16.25 14.48 -31.66
C PHE A 592 17.65 14.71 -31.11
N ASP A 593 17.79 15.70 -30.22
CA ASP A 593 19.01 15.87 -29.42
C ASP A 593 19.13 14.74 -28.38
N TYR A 594 18.02 14.36 -27.73
CA TYR A 594 17.89 13.28 -26.75
C TYR A 594 17.33 12.00 -27.39
N ALA A 595 17.92 11.57 -28.52
CA ALA A 595 17.42 10.43 -29.29
C ALA A 595 17.39 9.09 -28.52
N GLY A 596 18.20 8.94 -27.47
CA GLY A 596 18.25 7.73 -26.64
C GLY A 596 17.05 7.55 -25.70
N GLU A 597 16.28 8.62 -25.47
CA GLU A 597 15.10 8.66 -24.59
C GLU A 597 13.86 9.17 -25.33
N SER A 598 13.91 9.19 -26.67
CA SER A 598 12.81 9.64 -27.52
C SER A 598 12.23 8.49 -28.34
N ASP A 599 10.93 8.54 -28.61
CA ASP A 599 10.32 7.59 -29.53
C ASP A 599 10.72 7.94 -30.97
N PRO A 600 11.30 6.99 -31.73
CA PRO A 600 11.74 7.26 -33.09
C PRO A 600 10.56 7.62 -33.98
N GLY A 601 10.75 8.65 -34.81
CA GLY A 601 9.73 9.09 -35.76
C GLY A 601 9.51 8.13 -36.93
N PRO A 602 8.66 8.54 -37.91
CA PRO A 602 8.21 9.92 -38.15
C PRO A 602 6.91 10.30 -37.38
N TYR A 603 6.62 11.61 -37.26
CA TYR A 603 5.51 12.18 -36.46
C TYR A 603 4.49 12.89 -37.37
N PRO A 604 3.16 12.82 -37.13
CA PRO A 604 2.12 13.40 -37.99
C PRO A 604 1.94 14.92 -37.79
N ILE A 605 3.02 15.69 -37.89
CA ILE A 605 3.01 17.13 -37.60
C ILE A 605 2.49 17.92 -38.81
N PRO A 606 1.39 18.70 -38.68
CA PRO A 606 0.94 19.55 -39.76
C PRO A 606 1.88 20.76 -39.97
N PRO A 607 2.02 21.30 -41.19
CA PRO A 607 2.93 22.42 -41.45
C PRO A 607 2.62 23.70 -40.66
N ASP A 608 1.40 23.85 -40.17
CA ASP A 608 0.89 24.94 -39.34
C ASP A 608 0.70 24.54 -37.87
N ALA A 609 1.37 23.48 -37.41
CA ALA A 609 1.36 23.07 -36.01
C ALA A 609 1.71 24.26 -35.09
N PRO A 610 0.90 24.54 -34.06
CA PRO A 610 1.19 25.61 -33.12
C PRO A 610 2.39 25.23 -32.26
N ILE A 611 3.19 26.23 -31.92
CA ILE A 611 4.38 26.11 -31.07
C ILE A 611 4.13 26.98 -29.84
N GLU A 612 4.41 26.45 -28.65
CA GLU A 612 4.36 27.23 -27.41
C GLU A 612 5.22 28.50 -27.47
N GLY A 613 4.65 29.63 -27.03
CA GLY A 613 5.28 30.95 -27.16
C GLY A 613 5.36 31.48 -28.61
N GLY A 614 4.92 30.68 -29.59
CA GLY A 614 4.90 31.01 -31.01
C GLY A 614 6.23 30.70 -31.73
N PRO A 615 6.25 30.78 -33.09
CA PRO A 615 7.41 30.36 -33.87
C PRO A 615 8.73 31.08 -33.57
N ALA A 616 8.67 32.27 -32.98
CA ALA A 616 9.83 33.10 -32.66
C ALA A 616 10.27 33.02 -31.18
N SER A 617 9.62 32.22 -30.35
CA SER A 617 10.01 32.05 -28.94
C SER A 617 11.37 31.36 -28.81
N ASP A 618 12.06 31.62 -27.70
CA ASP A 618 13.33 31.00 -27.32
C ASP A 618 13.23 30.13 -26.05
N GLY A 619 11.99 29.84 -25.60
CA GLY A 619 11.68 28.94 -24.49
C GLY A 619 11.52 27.48 -24.90
N ASP A 620 10.64 26.75 -24.21
CA ASP A 620 10.52 25.29 -24.34
C ASP A 620 9.91 24.83 -25.66
N ARG A 621 9.05 25.65 -26.30
CA ARG A 621 8.58 25.44 -27.68
C ARG A 621 7.94 24.07 -27.89
N HIS A 622 7.06 23.67 -26.97
CA HIS A 622 6.33 22.42 -27.10
C HIS A 622 5.43 22.40 -28.35
N VAL A 623 5.31 21.23 -28.96
CA VAL A 623 4.37 20.93 -30.06
C VAL A 623 3.61 19.65 -29.72
N LEU A 624 2.29 19.77 -29.52
CA LEU A 624 1.41 18.65 -29.16
C LEU A 624 0.42 18.36 -30.30
N VAL A 625 0.38 17.11 -30.76
CA VAL A 625 -0.47 16.66 -31.88
C VAL A 625 -1.28 15.43 -31.49
N VAL A 626 -2.60 15.52 -31.58
CA VAL A 626 -3.52 14.38 -31.41
C VAL A 626 -3.91 13.83 -32.78
N GLU A 627 -3.55 12.58 -33.06
CA GLU A 627 -4.04 11.84 -34.21
C GLU A 627 -5.36 11.13 -33.83
N ARG A 628 -6.48 11.57 -34.41
CA ARG A 628 -7.84 11.22 -33.93
C ARG A 628 -8.37 9.86 -34.37
N ASP A 629 -7.90 9.30 -35.47
CA ASP A 629 -8.40 8.02 -35.98
C ASP A 629 -7.80 6.85 -35.17
N GLY A 630 -6.57 7.00 -34.69
CA GLY A 630 -5.87 6.03 -33.83
C GLY A 630 -5.82 6.43 -32.35
N CYS A 631 -6.22 7.65 -31.98
CA CYS A 631 -6.12 8.19 -30.62
C CYS A 631 -4.70 8.16 -30.05
N ILE A 632 -3.74 8.61 -30.86
CA ILE A 632 -2.33 8.68 -30.49
C ILE A 632 -1.93 10.14 -30.29
N LEU A 633 -1.29 10.42 -29.15
CA LEU A 633 -0.74 11.73 -28.80
C LEU A 633 0.77 11.74 -29.09
N TYR A 634 1.21 12.76 -29.81
CA TYR A 634 2.60 13.01 -30.15
C TYR A 634 3.02 14.35 -29.52
N GLU A 635 4.10 14.35 -28.76
CA GLU A 635 4.58 15.54 -28.06
C GLU A 635 6.07 15.74 -28.33
N LEU A 636 6.45 16.98 -28.60
CA LEU A 636 7.83 17.39 -28.82
C LEU A 636 8.22 18.50 -27.85
N PHE A 637 9.44 18.42 -27.32
CA PHE A 637 10.10 19.51 -26.60
C PHE A 637 11.14 20.18 -27.49
N TYR A 638 11.28 21.50 -27.37
CA TYR A 638 12.26 22.33 -28.07
C TYR A 638 12.19 22.19 -29.60
N ALA A 639 11.00 22.30 -30.17
CA ALA A 639 10.73 21.97 -31.56
C ALA A 639 11.02 23.13 -32.54
N TRP A 640 11.71 22.80 -33.64
CA TRP A 640 12.15 23.70 -34.69
C TRP A 640 11.82 23.16 -36.08
N PRO A 641 10.88 23.79 -36.81
CA PRO A 641 10.57 23.39 -38.19
C PRO A 641 11.73 23.75 -39.12
N GLN A 642 12.07 22.82 -40.01
CA GLN A 642 13.17 22.97 -40.98
C GLN A 642 12.66 23.41 -42.36
N PRO A 643 13.50 24.05 -43.18
CA PRO A 643 13.10 24.53 -44.52
C PRO A 643 12.63 23.44 -45.50
N ASP A 644 12.99 22.17 -45.26
CA ASP A 644 12.60 21.02 -46.09
C ASP A 644 11.32 20.32 -45.61
N GLY A 645 10.72 20.78 -44.51
CA GLY A 645 9.50 20.22 -43.92
C GLY A 645 9.74 19.18 -42.82
N SER A 646 11.00 18.83 -42.53
CA SER A 646 11.37 18.07 -41.33
C SER A 646 11.37 18.94 -40.08
N TRP A 647 11.57 18.33 -38.91
CA TRP A 647 11.71 19.03 -37.64
C TRP A 647 12.98 18.60 -36.89
N GLU A 648 13.54 19.52 -36.11
CA GLU A 648 14.52 19.22 -35.06
C GLU A 648 13.84 19.45 -33.70
N ALA A 649 14.07 18.59 -32.73
CA ALA A 649 13.49 18.68 -31.39
C ALA A 649 14.51 18.23 -30.34
N GLY A 650 14.34 18.68 -29.09
CA GLY A 650 15.10 18.14 -27.96
C GLY A 650 14.75 16.67 -27.75
N SER A 651 13.50 16.40 -27.45
CA SER A 651 12.94 15.05 -27.26
C SER A 651 11.59 14.90 -27.97
N GLY A 652 11.16 13.65 -28.15
CA GLY A 652 9.85 13.30 -28.68
C GLY A 652 9.25 12.09 -27.97
N ALA A 653 7.96 12.19 -27.66
CA ALA A 653 7.20 11.16 -26.97
C ALA A 653 5.90 10.83 -27.70
N VAL A 654 5.57 9.53 -27.74
CA VAL A 654 4.33 9.01 -28.32
C VAL A 654 3.53 8.26 -27.25
N PHE A 655 2.27 8.62 -27.09
CA PHE A 655 1.36 8.02 -26.13
C PHE A 655 0.11 7.48 -26.84
N ASP A 656 -0.22 6.22 -26.58
CA ASP A 656 -1.51 5.66 -26.95
C ASP A 656 -2.55 6.04 -25.89
N LEU A 657 -3.48 6.92 -26.24
CA LEU A 657 -4.49 7.43 -25.31
C LEU A 657 -5.56 6.37 -24.97
N GLY A 658 -5.58 5.22 -25.63
CA GLY A 658 -6.41 4.07 -25.27
C GLY A 658 -5.75 3.10 -24.29
N SER A 659 -4.53 3.41 -23.82
CA SER A 659 -3.67 2.46 -23.10
C SER A 659 -3.32 2.94 -21.69
N HIS A 660 -2.84 1.99 -20.87
CA HIS A 660 -2.18 2.27 -19.60
C HIS A 660 -0.65 2.23 -19.70
N ALA A 661 -0.08 2.03 -20.89
CA ALA A 661 1.37 1.93 -21.04
C ALA A 661 2.07 3.22 -20.60
N LEU A 662 3.03 3.10 -19.68
CA LEU A 662 3.96 4.17 -19.35
C LEU A 662 5.18 4.14 -20.28
N ARG A 663 5.94 5.24 -20.36
CA ARG A 663 7.24 5.25 -21.05
C ARG A 663 8.22 4.27 -20.41
N PRO A 664 9.29 3.83 -21.10
CA PRO A 664 10.35 3.07 -20.44
C PRO A 664 10.91 3.81 -19.20
N ALA A 665 11.29 3.08 -18.15
CA ALA A 665 11.84 3.68 -16.95
C ALA A 665 13.20 4.34 -17.27
N GLY A 666 13.43 5.53 -16.72
CA GLY A 666 14.57 6.38 -17.02
C GLY A 666 14.47 7.14 -18.35
N TRP A 667 13.32 7.17 -19.03
CA TRP A 667 13.14 7.97 -20.25
C TRP A 667 12.37 9.25 -19.96
N THR A 668 12.94 10.39 -20.32
CA THR A 668 12.19 11.66 -20.38
C THR A 668 11.10 11.65 -21.47
N SER A 669 10.27 12.69 -21.52
CA SER A 669 9.29 12.94 -22.58
C SER A 669 9.47 14.36 -23.13
N ALA A 670 8.41 14.95 -23.68
CA ALA A 670 8.36 16.41 -23.86
C ALA A 670 8.27 17.16 -22.52
N ASP A 671 7.98 16.45 -21.43
CA ASP A 671 7.95 16.90 -20.04
C ASP A 671 9.11 16.23 -19.27
N ALA A 672 9.72 16.92 -18.31
CA ALA A 672 10.94 16.39 -17.69
C ALA A 672 10.72 15.10 -16.87
N ALA A 673 9.52 14.90 -16.31
CA ALA A 673 9.16 13.70 -15.54
C ALA A 673 8.94 12.43 -16.40
N GLY A 674 9.02 12.52 -17.73
CA GLY A 674 8.62 11.41 -18.60
C GLY A 674 7.10 11.21 -18.68
N LEU A 675 6.32 12.23 -18.28
CA LEU A 675 4.86 12.26 -18.30
C LEU A 675 4.34 12.90 -19.61
N PRO A 676 3.09 12.61 -20.03
CA PRO A 676 2.46 13.34 -21.12
C PRO A 676 2.00 14.74 -20.67
N ILE A 677 2.13 15.76 -21.52
CA ILE A 677 1.75 17.14 -21.24
C ILE A 677 0.23 17.35 -21.39
N LEU A 678 -0.33 17.00 -22.56
CA LEU A 678 -1.74 17.29 -22.90
C LEU A 678 -2.76 16.76 -21.86
N PRO A 679 -2.61 15.55 -21.30
CA PRO A 679 -3.51 15.04 -20.27
C PRO A 679 -3.49 15.86 -18.97
N GLY A 680 -2.42 16.62 -18.69
CA GLY A 680 -2.30 17.47 -17.52
C GLY A 680 -2.71 18.94 -17.74
N LEU A 681 -3.10 19.34 -18.95
CA LEU A 681 -3.45 20.73 -19.26
C LEU A 681 -4.87 21.08 -18.83
N VAL A 682 -5.03 22.25 -18.21
CA VAL A 682 -6.35 22.89 -18.06
C VAL A 682 -6.85 23.35 -19.44
N ARG A 683 -8.08 22.98 -19.83
CA ARG A 683 -8.69 23.42 -21.09
C ARG A 683 -10.00 24.15 -20.88
N TYR A 684 -10.24 25.14 -21.73
CA TYR A 684 -11.39 26.04 -21.60
C TYR A 684 -12.72 25.28 -21.73
N GLU A 685 -12.81 24.32 -22.64
CA GLU A 685 -14.02 23.53 -22.86
C GLU A 685 -14.45 22.71 -21.64
N GLU A 686 -13.52 22.22 -20.83
CA GLU A 686 -13.81 21.47 -19.60
C GLU A 686 -14.29 22.41 -18.50
N VAL A 687 -13.62 23.55 -18.33
CA VAL A 687 -14.05 24.59 -17.39
C VAL A 687 -15.44 25.13 -17.77
N ALA A 688 -15.68 25.38 -19.05
CA ALA A 688 -16.98 25.81 -19.56
C ALA A 688 -18.05 24.71 -19.45
N ALA A 689 -17.67 23.43 -19.47
CA ALA A 689 -18.56 22.30 -19.21
C ALA A 689 -18.89 22.14 -17.71
N GLY A 690 -18.09 22.74 -16.83
CA GLY A 690 -18.30 22.79 -15.38
C GLY A 690 -17.52 21.74 -14.60
N GLU A 691 -16.64 20.96 -15.23
CA GLU A 691 -15.90 19.89 -14.58
C GLU A 691 -14.62 19.53 -15.38
N ILE A 692 -13.49 19.40 -14.67
CA ILE A 692 -12.27 18.77 -15.19
C ILE A 692 -12.13 17.42 -14.47
N ARG A 693 -11.97 16.33 -15.24
CA ARG A 693 -12.02 14.95 -14.74
C ARG A 693 -10.68 14.23 -14.77
N HIS A 694 -9.60 14.98 -14.63
CA HIS A 694 -8.25 14.46 -14.62
C HIS A 694 -7.34 15.31 -13.72
N ALA A 695 -6.19 14.75 -13.38
CA ALA A 695 -5.11 15.44 -12.69
C ALA A 695 -4.56 16.57 -13.57
N LEU A 696 -4.14 17.66 -12.94
CA LEU A 696 -3.39 18.71 -13.62
C LEU A 696 -1.88 18.43 -13.55
N ARG A 697 -1.09 19.12 -14.36
CA ARG A 697 0.37 19.17 -14.18
C ARG A 697 0.80 20.48 -13.54
N PHE A 698 1.90 20.44 -12.79
CA PHE A 698 2.52 21.65 -12.26
C PHE A 698 4.05 21.54 -12.17
N THR A 699 4.69 22.67 -11.86
CA THR A 699 6.16 22.75 -11.71
C THR A 699 6.62 23.15 -10.30
N ALA A 700 7.85 22.77 -9.97
CA ALA A 700 8.51 23.13 -8.70
C ALA A 700 9.93 23.68 -8.94
N PRO A 701 10.44 24.61 -8.12
CA PRO A 701 11.78 25.17 -8.31
C PRO A 701 12.91 24.19 -8.08
N GLN A 702 12.68 23.21 -7.21
CA GLN A 702 13.67 22.22 -6.82
C GLN A 702 12.97 20.88 -6.60
N THR A 703 13.42 19.88 -7.36
CA THR A 703 13.04 18.47 -7.21
C THR A 703 14.22 17.64 -6.76
N GLN A 704 13.97 16.45 -6.24
CA GLN A 704 15.06 15.52 -5.93
C GLN A 704 15.54 14.79 -7.19
N ASP A 705 16.74 14.23 -7.10
CA ASP A 705 17.35 13.27 -8.03
C ASP A 705 16.62 11.93 -7.91
N GLY A 706 15.36 11.91 -8.35
CA GLY A 706 14.48 10.76 -8.29
C GLY A 706 13.05 11.07 -8.75
N TYR A 707 12.32 10.01 -9.07
CA TYR A 707 10.94 10.04 -9.50
C TYR A 707 10.14 8.92 -8.84
N VAL A 708 8.83 9.10 -8.75
CA VAL A 708 7.87 8.11 -8.25
C VAL A 708 6.80 7.83 -9.30
N TRP A 709 6.18 6.65 -9.24
CA TRP A 709 5.08 6.29 -10.14
C TRP A 709 3.97 7.36 -10.12
N PRO A 710 3.43 7.78 -11.29
CA PRO A 710 3.64 7.22 -12.63
C PRO A 710 4.76 7.88 -13.45
N ALA A 711 5.54 8.82 -12.89
CA ALA A 711 6.66 9.41 -13.60
C ALA A 711 7.75 8.37 -13.90
N ARG A 712 8.57 8.67 -14.91
CA ARG A 712 9.58 7.76 -15.46
C ARG A 712 10.97 8.37 -15.51
N HIS A 713 11.13 9.62 -15.10
CA HIS A 713 12.40 10.33 -15.21
C HIS A 713 12.48 11.48 -14.19
N GLU A 714 13.70 11.87 -13.83
CA GLU A 714 14.06 12.93 -12.89
C GLU A 714 14.78 14.09 -13.58
N ALA A 715 14.76 15.30 -13.01
CA ALA A 715 15.37 16.48 -13.64
C ALA A 715 16.35 17.23 -12.73
N SER A 716 16.92 16.56 -11.72
CA SER A 716 17.71 17.19 -10.68
C SER A 716 18.85 16.29 -10.22
N ASN A 717 19.81 16.88 -9.50
CA ASN A 717 20.88 16.19 -8.79
C ASN A 717 20.83 16.42 -7.27
N LEU A 718 19.71 16.97 -6.77
CA LEU A 718 19.49 17.24 -5.36
C LEU A 718 19.04 15.96 -4.65
N GLN A 719 19.77 15.53 -3.64
CA GLN A 719 19.57 14.23 -2.98
C GLN A 719 18.79 14.35 -1.65
N GLY A 720 18.19 15.51 -1.37
CA GLY A 720 17.49 15.76 -0.10
C GLY A 720 16.03 15.32 -0.17
N ASP A 721 15.58 14.57 0.84
CA ASP A 721 14.19 14.11 0.99
C ASP A 721 13.18 15.24 1.23
N GLN A 722 13.64 16.46 1.47
CA GLN A 722 12.77 17.63 1.52
C GLN A 722 12.33 18.14 0.14
N TYR A 723 12.98 17.72 -0.95
CA TYR A 723 12.61 18.09 -2.31
C TYR A 723 11.64 17.02 -2.86
N PRO A 724 10.49 17.39 -3.44
CA PRO A 724 9.57 16.40 -4.00
C PRO A 724 10.20 15.66 -5.20
N PRO A 725 9.97 14.34 -5.35
CA PRO A 725 10.33 13.61 -6.56
C PRO A 725 9.40 13.98 -7.73
N MET A 726 9.90 13.82 -8.96
CA MET A 726 9.04 13.89 -10.14
C MET A 726 7.92 12.85 -10.04
N GLY A 727 6.71 13.19 -10.49
CA GLY A 727 5.52 12.35 -10.38
C GLY A 727 4.77 12.48 -9.05
N GLN A 728 5.36 13.10 -8.02
CA GLN A 728 4.66 13.29 -6.74
C GLN A 728 3.31 13.99 -6.94
N ARG A 729 2.26 13.40 -6.39
CA ARG A 729 0.89 13.92 -6.45
C ARG A 729 0.64 14.88 -5.28
N PHE A 730 0.05 16.03 -5.58
CA PHE A 730 -0.45 17.00 -4.61
C PHE A 730 -1.95 17.22 -4.82
N ARG A 731 -2.70 17.43 -3.75
CA ARG A 731 -4.10 17.86 -3.82
C ARG A 731 -4.31 19.14 -3.03
N LEU A 732 -5.27 19.95 -3.46
CA LEU A 732 -5.80 21.04 -2.66
C LEU A 732 -6.55 20.42 -1.48
N ARG A 733 -6.28 20.89 -0.25
CA ARG A 733 -6.90 20.34 0.95
C ARG A 733 -8.42 20.39 0.86
N THR A 734 -9.06 19.34 1.36
CA THR A 734 -10.53 19.20 1.32
C THR A 734 -11.26 20.33 2.04
N ASP A 735 -10.64 20.92 3.07
CA ASP A 735 -11.17 22.04 3.86
C ASP A 735 -11.03 23.43 3.22
N PHE A 736 -10.35 23.57 2.07
CA PHE A 736 -10.16 24.87 1.42
C PHE A 736 -11.48 25.42 0.85
N ASP A 737 -11.88 26.63 1.21
CA ASP A 737 -13.17 27.21 0.79
C ASP A 737 -13.13 27.72 -0.66
N LEU A 738 -13.98 27.14 -1.52
CA LEU A 738 -14.08 27.53 -2.93
C LEU A 738 -15.10 28.65 -3.18
N SER A 739 -15.97 28.93 -2.21
CA SER A 739 -17.17 29.75 -2.42
C SER A 739 -16.90 31.21 -2.78
N THR A 740 -15.70 31.70 -2.49
CA THR A 740 -15.27 33.09 -2.77
C THR A 740 -14.70 33.27 -4.17
N PHE A 741 -14.43 32.18 -4.88
CA PHE A 741 -13.85 32.22 -6.23
C PHE A 741 -14.95 32.32 -7.29
N SER A 742 -14.59 32.84 -8.46
CA SER A 742 -15.42 32.85 -9.65
C SER A 742 -15.79 31.43 -10.10
N PRO A 743 -16.94 31.24 -10.77
CA PRO A 743 -17.38 29.90 -11.18
C PRO A 743 -16.36 29.12 -12.02
N GLU A 744 -15.60 29.81 -12.88
CA GLU A 744 -14.57 29.15 -13.70
C GLU A 744 -13.39 28.66 -12.85
N VAL A 745 -12.92 29.46 -11.89
CA VAL A 745 -11.83 29.07 -10.99
C VAL A 745 -12.29 27.98 -10.02
N GLN A 746 -13.55 27.99 -9.58
CA GLN A 746 -14.11 26.91 -8.77
C GLN A 746 -13.99 25.54 -9.46
N VAL A 747 -14.15 25.47 -10.79
CA VAL A 747 -13.98 24.20 -11.52
C VAL A 747 -12.53 23.71 -11.45
N ILE A 748 -11.57 24.61 -11.66
CA ILE A 748 -10.13 24.30 -11.59
C ILE A 748 -9.76 23.85 -10.17
N LEU A 749 -10.21 24.58 -9.15
CA LEU A 749 -9.93 24.26 -7.75
C LEU A 749 -10.62 22.96 -7.31
N GLN A 750 -11.81 22.68 -7.79
CA GLN A 750 -12.48 21.41 -7.53
C GLN A 750 -11.70 20.24 -8.15
N ALA A 751 -11.17 20.41 -9.35
CA ALA A 751 -10.29 19.41 -9.97
C ALA A 751 -9.01 19.18 -9.15
N LEU A 752 -8.40 20.26 -8.63
CA LEU A 752 -7.25 20.17 -7.74
C LEU A 752 -7.57 19.52 -6.38
N LYS A 753 -8.83 19.56 -5.91
CA LYS A 753 -9.25 18.76 -4.75
C LYS A 753 -9.40 17.29 -5.12
N THR A 754 -10.23 17.01 -6.11
CA THR A 754 -10.67 15.65 -6.44
C THR A 754 -9.57 14.85 -7.11
N TYR A 755 -8.92 15.40 -8.15
CA TYR A 755 -7.88 14.72 -8.91
C TYR A 755 -6.48 15.23 -8.56
N GLY A 756 -6.33 16.40 -7.96
CA GLY A 756 -5.01 16.94 -7.64
C GLY A 756 -4.17 17.27 -8.87
N MET A 757 -2.86 17.36 -8.68
CA MET A 757 -1.88 17.66 -9.71
C MET A 757 -0.60 16.88 -9.51
N MET A 758 0.03 16.47 -10.62
CA MET A 758 1.30 15.74 -10.64
C MET A 758 2.46 16.70 -10.90
N LEU A 759 3.54 16.52 -10.14
CA LEU A 759 4.78 17.27 -10.37
C LEU A 759 5.45 16.75 -11.64
N ALA A 760 5.48 17.58 -12.68
CA ALA A 760 5.90 17.16 -14.00
C ALA A 760 7.26 17.74 -14.42
N ASP A 761 7.60 18.94 -13.96
CA ASP A 761 8.84 19.61 -14.37
C ASP A 761 9.43 20.53 -13.29
N ASN A 762 10.70 20.89 -13.49
CA ASN A 762 11.35 21.97 -12.79
C ASN A 762 10.92 23.31 -13.39
N GLY A 763 10.47 24.22 -12.54
CA GLY A 763 9.95 25.50 -12.98
C GLY A 763 9.63 26.43 -11.81
N SER A 764 8.67 27.32 -12.01
CA SER A 764 8.26 28.24 -10.95
C SER A 764 7.32 27.53 -9.97
N ALA A 765 7.39 27.91 -8.70
CA ALA A 765 6.59 27.29 -7.64
C ALA A 765 5.09 27.39 -7.92
N TRP A 766 4.42 26.24 -8.00
CA TRP A 766 2.96 26.11 -8.13
C TRP A 766 2.38 26.66 -9.44
N TYR A 767 3.15 26.62 -10.52
CA TYR A 767 2.65 26.98 -11.85
C TYR A 767 1.91 25.79 -12.45
N ILE A 768 0.61 25.95 -12.70
CA ILE A 768 -0.21 24.97 -13.41
C ILE A 768 -0.35 25.36 -14.88
N SER A 769 -0.26 24.39 -15.78
CA SER A 769 -0.29 24.64 -17.23
C SER A 769 -1.67 24.41 -17.82
N GLY A 770 -1.96 25.10 -18.93
CA GLY A 770 -3.20 24.94 -19.67
C GLY A 770 -3.06 25.32 -21.13
N ALA A 771 -4.13 25.09 -21.89
CA ALA A 771 -4.19 25.46 -23.30
C ALA A 771 -4.58 26.94 -23.49
N PRO A 772 -3.95 27.65 -24.45
CA PRO A 772 -4.32 29.02 -24.78
C PRO A 772 -5.74 29.07 -25.39
N ASP A 773 -6.55 30.00 -24.92
CA ASP A 773 -7.89 30.23 -25.46
C ASP A 773 -8.34 31.68 -25.26
N GLU A 774 -8.80 32.35 -26.32
CA GLU A 774 -9.27 33.74 -26.27
C GLU A 774 -10.53 33.93 -25.39
N ARG A 775 -11.17 32.85 -24.97
CA ARG A 775 -12.36 32.89 -24.11
C ARG A 775 -12.04 32.91 -22.62
N TRP A 776 -10.79 32.67 -22.21
CA TRP A 776 -10.38 32.80 -20.81
C TRP A 776 -10.60 34.23 -20.29
N ASP A 777 -11.09 34.35 -19.06
CA ASP A 777 -11.06 35.61 -18.32
C ASP A 777 -9.79 35.66 -17.48
N ASN A 778 -8.78 36.39 -17.98
CA ASN A 778 -7.51 36.51 -17.29
C ASN A 778 -7.66 37.15 -15.90
N ASP A 779 -8.63 38.03 -15.66
CA ASP A 779 -8.82 38.64 -14.34
C ASP A 779 -9.35 37.60 -13.34
N ALA A 780 -10.21 36.69 -13.78
CA ALA A 780 -10.68 35.58 -12.97
C ALA A 780 -9.58 34.53 -12.75
N LEU A 781 -8.77 34.17 -13.77
CA LEU A 781 -7.61 33.28 -13.58
C LEU A 781 -6.60 33.81 -12.54
N HIS A 782 -6.45 35.14 -12.41
CA HIS A 782 -5.62 35.74 -11.35
C HIS A 782 -6.14 35.47 -9.93
N GLU A 783 -7.40 35.04 -9.75
CA GLU A 783 -7.89 34.63 -8.43
C GLU A 783 -7.11 33.44 -7.87
N LEU A 784 -6.52 32.57 -8.73
CA LEU A 784 -5.65 31.48 -8.30
C LEU A 784 -4.47 31.97 -7.45
N HIS A 785 -4.08 33.24 -7.55
CA HIS A 785 -3.04 33.84 -6.71
C HIS A 785 -3.44 33.92 -5.22
N GLN A 786 -4.73 33.72 -4.90
CA GLN A 786 -5.22 33.63 -3.53
C GLN A 786 -4.98 32.25 -2.91
N VAL A 787 -4.72 31.23 -3.73
CA VAL A 787 -4.37 29.88 -3.29
C VAL A 787 -2.87 29.79 -3.11
N HIS A 788 -2.42 29.36 -1.95
CA HIS A 788 -1.02 29.27 -1.59
C HIS A 788 -0.56 27.81 -1.51
N GLY A 789 0.74 27.57 -1.60
CA GLY A 789 1.30 26.23 -1.40
C GLY A 789 0.86 25.56 -0.10
N ALA A 790 0.67 26.35 0.98
CA ALA A 790 0.18 25.87 2.27
C ALA A 790 -1.25 25.30 2.24
N ASP A 791 -2.01 25.56 1.18
CA ASP A 791 -3.35 25.01 0.96
C ASP A 791 -3.29 23.64 0.27
N PHE A 792 -2.10 23.18 -0.14
CA PHE A 792 -1.88 21.87 -0.72
C PHE A 792 -1.26 20.90 0.27
N GLU A 793 -1.46 19.62 -0.02
CA GLU A 793 -0.78 18.52 0.62
C GLU A 793 -0.35 17.49 -0.42
N ALA A 794 0.84 16.92 -0.27
CA ALA A 794 1.23 15.75 -1.04
C ALA A 794 0.42 14.55 -0.55
N VAL A 795 0.03 13.66 -1.47
CA VAL A 795 -0.72 12.43 -1.16
C VAL A 795 0.08 11.22 -1.58
N ASP A 796 -0.09 10.11 -0.86
CA ASP A 796 0.50 8.84 -1.25
C ASP A 796 -0.42 8.10 -2.22
N VAL A 797 0.08 7.89 -3.43
CA VAL A 797 -0.63 7.19 -4.53
C VAL A 797 -0.18 5.74 -4.68
N SER A 798 0.71 5.23 -3.83
CA SER A 798 1.26 3.87 -3.92
C SER A 798 0.18 2.79 -3.92
N ALA A 799 -0.87 2.97 -3.10
CA ALA A 799 -2.02 2.07 -3.04
C ALA A 799 -2.85 2.01 -4.34
N LEU A 800 -2.73 3.03 -5.20
CA LEU A 800 -3.39 3.03 -6.51
C LEU A 800 -2.63 2.18 -7.53
N MET A 801 -1.34 1.90 -7.35
CA MET A 801 -0.51 1.29 -8.39
C MET A 801 -0.87 -0.18 -8.60
N VAL A 802 -1.49 -0.50 -9.75
CA VAL A 802 -1.76 -1.90 -10.15
C VAL A 802 -0.49 -2.59 -10.66
N GLY A 803 0.42 -1.84 -11.28
CA GLY A 803 1.73 -2.34 -11.69
C GLY A 803 2.70 -1.21 -12.02
N PRO A 804 4.01 -1.39 -11.77
CA PRO A 804 5.00 -0.31 -11.85
C PRO A 804 5.22 0.23 -13.28
N ASP A 805 4.94 -0.58 -14.31
CA ASP A 805 5.06 -0.20 -15.73
C ASP A 805 3.70 0.14 -16.39
N SER A 806 2.65 0.28 -15.58
CA SER A 806 1.29 0.58 -16.01
C SER A 806 0.77 1.81 -15.29
N GLY A 807 0.14 2.73 -16.00
CA GLY A 807 -0.63 3.84 -15.45
C GLY A 807 -2.02 3.42 -14.99
N GLN A 808 -2.33 2.12 -14.95
CA GLN A 808 -3.59 1.63 -14.41
C GLN A 808 -3.62 1.83 -12.89
N ALA A 809 -4.71 2.41 -12.41
CA ALA A 809 -4.97 2.68 -11.01
C ALA A 809 -6.08 1.78 -10.46
N SER A 810 -5.90 1.25 -9.24
CA SER A 810 -6.93 0.49 -8.53
C SER A 810 -8.14 1.37 -8.18
N GLN A 811 -9.29 0.72 -8.04
CA GLN A 811 -10.60 1.37 -7.82
C GLN A 811 -10.85 1.79 -6.39
#